data_AF-A0A662SN49-F1
#
_entry.id   AF-A0A662SN49-F1
#
_cell.length_a   1.000
_cell.length_b   1.000
_cell.length_c   1.000
_cell.angle_alpha   90.00
_cell.angle_beta   90.00
_cell.angle_gamma   90.00
#
_symmetry.space_group_name_H-M   'P 1'
#
loop_
_entity.id
_entity.type
_entity.pdbx_description
1 polymer ?
#
loop_
_entity_poly.entity_id
_entity_poly.type
_entity_poly.pdbx_seq_one_letter_code
_entity_poly.pdbx_strand_id
1 'polypeptide(L)'
;MKVTPVIPAVYRGLCPGCGGDLRVHEGGCKCGVETEYEKIEEMASELYSLFRDCVGSDPWQIQRVWGKRVVMRQSFAALAPTGVGKTAFGLVAALYHPLKGWGKSIVIVPTVLLVSQAERLLRGYVENSARWWGGEGPDILSYRSSASRAEREESLSRIEAGEFDVLVITSQFLARHHNLLRGDGVGFVFVDDVDSFLKASRNVDRLLEVIGFSAEEVERALRDPTYRPEKRPDTVLMLSTATGKPGRRAALFRRLMGFDVGVIREGALRNVEDVVVGEKSVKRLSKILEMCGSGGLLFVPRSAEAEEALRAAEMAGLKAQVVVGSEEEAIELFKSGEVDLLIGAARPYGVLVRGINLPERIRYSVFYGAPRFEVGLSSVEDMSEGAVSSILSVLSASLGARARGLAVRIRRGDEEALSRGRELIREVLGDRERLEAAAKSAGVIVEVEPEPKIVIPDVRTYIQGSGRTSRLYPGGITRGISFLLEEDPLKTAFLRRASVYEVEFKDVEEVNVEEVLREVDEDRRRVREAWKHPKKVRGLIRTAVFVVESPNKARTIARFFGRPTKRSIDGIPSYEVLTGDLLLTIVATGGHIVDLTTEGGFHGVEVSDGMYVPVFVTRKRCIKCGHQFTDYDRCPQCGSTEIFDSRVVVDVLRKLAVEGEVLIIGTDPDTEGEKIAWDVAQLAGFLAREVWRAEFHEVTKRAIGEALRNLHEIDEKRVRAQIVRRVEDRWIGFELSTLLQRVFGKKNLSAGRAQTPTLGWIIEAYSKSRKRKKVWIVAGDGFSLRTEEELPTGVTRAVVREVSSSVEEVPPPPPFTTDSMLREASRVLKMEAYRAMSIAQDLFELGLITYHRTDSPRVSDAGLRVAREVLGEEFTPRRWGEGGAHEGIRPTKPISREELTAYVREGILPVGDRLRREHLALYHLIFSRFMASQAPTARVEVKEYELSIGERRLTLTRRTEAVEPGWLRWYPYGLRIEGPLPTGEAEVRVAVRKVPE
;
A
#
# COMPACT_ATOMS: atom_id res chain seq x y z
N MET A 1 -1.30 -13.67 28.50
CA MET A 1 -2.27 -13.21 29.53
C MET A 1 -3.25 -14.34 29.85
N LYS A 2 -3.64 -14.53 31.12
CA LYS A 2 -4.68 -15.49 31.54
C LYS A 2 -6.05 -14.91 31.18
N VAL A 3 -6.80 -15.61 30.32
CA VAL A 3 -8.08 -15.16 29.75
C VAL A 3 -9.26 -15.59 30.64
N THR A 4 -10.08 -14.64 31.09
CA THR A 4 -11.52 -14.76 31.36
C THR A 4 -12.06 -13.33 31.46
N PRO A 5 -13.25 -12.98 30.91
CA PRO A 5 -14.38 -13.82 30.52
C PRO A 5 -14.48 -14.06 29.00
N VAL A 6 -14.27 -15.30 28.59
CA VAL A 6 -14.32 -15.74 27.20
C VAL A 6 -15.74 -15.61 26.64
N ILE A 7 -15.90 -14.93 25.49
CA ILE A 7 -17.13 -15.01 24.69
C ILE A 7 -17.35 -16.48 24.29
N PRO A 8 -18.43 -17.15 24.72
CA PRO A 8 -18.65 -18.55 24.40
C PRO A 8 -18.77 -18.75 22.89
N ALA A 9 -17.96 -19.65 22.36
CA ALA A 9 -18.05 -20.10 20.98
C ALA A 9 -17.40 -21.48 20.80
N VAL A 10 -17.78 -22.14 19.71
CA VAL A 10 -17.16 -23.37 19.22
C VAL A 10 -16.70 -23.16 17.78
N TYR A 11 -15.47 -23.54 17.46
CA TYR A 11 -14.97 -23.65 16.09
C TYR A 11 -14.89 -25.12 15.72
N ARG A 12 -15.88 -25.60 14.96
CA ARG A 12 -16.09 -27.02 14.68
C ARG A 12 -15.01 -27.54 13.73
N GLY A 13 -14.40 -28.68 14.08
CA GLY A 13 -13.40 -29.36 13.26
C GLY A 13 -12.07 -28.60 13.05
N LEU A 14 -11.78 -27.62 13.91
CA LEU A 14 -10.65 -26.67 13.74
C LEU A 14 -9.57 -26.80 14.80
N CYS A 15 -9.56 -27.82 15.66
CA CYS A 15 -8.43 -28.11 16.53
C CYS A 15 -7.16 -28.44 15.72
N PRO A 16 -6.00 -27.81 15.99
CA PRO A 16 -4.76 -28.07 15.26
C PRO A 16 -4.13 -29.45 15.55
N GLY A 17 -4.48 -30.08 16.68
CA GLY A 17 -3.92 -31.38 17.08
C GLY A 17 -4.72 -32.57 16.54
N CYS A 18 -5.99 -32.69 16.95
CA CYS A 18 -6.83 -33.84 16.56
C CYS A 18 -7.82 -33.56 15.42
N GLY A 19 -7.94 -32.32 14.95
CA GLY A 19 -8.96 -31.94 13.97
C GLY A 19 -10.41 -31.91 14.50
N GLY A 20 -10.61 -32.10 15.82
CA GLY A 20 -11.91 -31.96 16.49
C GLY A 20 -12.32 -30.51 16.77
N ASP A 21 -13.31 -30.32 17.62
CA ASP A 21 -13.89 -29.01 17.93
C ASP A 21 -13.02 -28.20 18.91
N LEU A 22 -12.81 -26.92 18.59
CA LEU A 22 -12.13 -25.98 19.46
C LEU A 22 -13.18 -25.16 20.23
N ARG A 23 -13.33 -25.44 21.53
CA ARG A 23 -14.30 -24.80 22.42
C ARG A 23 -13.62 -23.69 23.23
N VAL A 24 -13.83 -22.44 22.85
CA VAL A 24 -13.08 -21.31 23.43
C VAL A 24 -13.33 -21.19 24.94
N HIS A 25 -14.60 -21.33 25.34
CA HIS A 25 -15.04 -21.18 26.73
C HIS A 25 -14.64 -22.34 27.65
N GLU A 26 -14.19 -23.47 27.09
CA GLU A 26 -13.70 -24.63 27.86
C GLU A 26 -12.18 -24.72 27.90
N GLY A 27 -11.46 -23.66 27.50
CA GLY A 27 -9.99 -23.64 27.44
C GLY A 27 -9.40 -24.35 26.22
N GLY A 28 -10.19 -24.53 25.15
CA GLY A 28 -9.76 -25.14 23.90
C GLY A 28 -10.17 -26.61 23.75
N CYS A 29 -9.41 -27.36 22.94
CA CYS A 29 -9.66 -28.79 22.73
C CYS A 29 -8.88 -29.61 23.76
N LYS A 30 -9.53 -30.57 24.43
CA LYS A 30 -8.93 -31.41 25.49
C LYS A 30 -8.09 -32.58 24.97
N CYS A 31 -7.73 -32.61 23.69
CA CYS A 31 -7.12 -33.79 23.07
C CYS A 31 -5.69 -34.08 23.54
N GLY A 32 -4.97 -33.10 24.11
CA GLY A 32 -3.60 -33.29 24.59
C GLY A 32 -2.58 -33.73 23.52
N VAL A 33 -2.96 -33.65 22.24
CA VAL A 33 -2.15 -34.09 21.10
C VAL A 33 -1.09 -33.03 20.82
N GLU A 34 0.17 -33.47 20.84
CA GLU A 34 1.32 -32.67 20.39
C GLU A 34 1.07 -32.20 18.95
N THR A 35 1.00 -30.88 18.76
CA THR A 35 0.68 -30.27 17.47
C THR A 35 1.88 -30.31 16.53
N GLU A 36 1.65 -30.26 15.22
CA GLU A 36 2.75 -30.10 14.24
C GLU A 36 3.61 -28.86 14.54
N TYR A 37 3.01 -27.85 15.17
CA TYR A 37 3.64 -26.58 15.51
C TYR A 37 4.62 -26.69 16.69
N GLU A 38 4.34 -27.55 17.67
CA GLU A 38 5.28 -27.84 18.78
C GLU A 38 6.54 -28.54 18.25
N LYS A 39 6.36 -29.50 17.34
CA LYS A 39 7.50 -30.16 16.65
C LYS A 39 8.34 -29.18 15.85
N ILE A 40 7.69 -28.23 15.17
CA ILE A 40 8.38 -27.16 14.45
C ILE A 40 9.24 -26.32 15.41
N GLU A 41 8.72 -25.94 16.58
CA GLU A 41 9.47 -25.16 17.58
C GLU A 41 10.62 -25.95 18.20
N GLU A 42 10.43 -27.25 18.45
CA GLU A 42 11.49 -28.14 18.94
C GLU A 42 12.64 -28.23 17.92
N MET A 43 12.32 -28.53 16.67
CA MET A 43 13.31 -28.63 15.58
C MET A 43 14.01 -27.28 15.33
N ALA A 44 13.27 -26.17 15.42
CA ALA A 44 13.87 -24.84 15.31
C ALA A 44 14.84 -24.57 16.47
N SER A 45 14.47 -24.94 17.70
CA SER A 45 15.31 -24.80 18.89
C SER A 45 16.58 -25.63 18.82
N GLU A 46 16.50 -26.81 18.22
CA GLU A 46 17.65 -27.65 17.90
C GLU A 46 18.59 -26.96 16.90
N LEU A 47 18.07 -26.45 15.78
CA LEU A 47 18.85 -25.68 14.80
C LEU A 47 19.50 -24.44 15.44
N TYR A 48 18.82 -23.76 16.37
CA TYR A 48 19.39 -22.62 17.09
C TYR A 48 20.54 -23.04 18.01
N SER A 49 20.46 -24.22 18.60
CA SER A 49 21.51 -24.78 19.45
C SER A 49 22.73 -25.15 18.62
N LEU A 50 22.54 -25.80 17.47
CA LEU A 50 23.61 -26.05 16.49
C LEU A 50 24.26 -24.73 16.05
N PHE A 51 23.45 -23.72 15.70
CA PHE A 51 23.96 -22.41 15.31
C PHE A 51 24.82 -21.76 16.40
N ARG A 52 24.36 -21.83 17.66
CA ARG A 52 25.11 -21.30 18.81
C ARG A 52 26.46 -21.97 18.95
N ASP A 53 26.53 -23.29 18.79
CA ASP A 53 27.78 -24.03 18.89
C ASP A 53 28.72 -23.72 17.72
N CYS A 54 28.19 -23.67 16.49
CA CYS A 54 29.00 -23.34 15.31
C CYS A 54 29.57 -21.92 15.35
N VAL A 55 28.74 -20.94 15.69
CA VAL A 55 29.05 -19.49 15.56
C VAL A 55 29.56 -18.88 16.86
N GLY A 56 29.24 -19.49 18.01
CA GLY A 56 29.59 -19.00 19.36
C GLY A 56 28.62 -17.97 19.93
N SER A 57 27.45 -17.79 19.32
CA SER A 57 26.42 -16.83 19.76
C SER A 57 25.03 -17.26 19.32
N ASP A 58 24.00 -16.87 20.06
CA ASP A 58 22.60 -17.12 19.67
C ASP A 58 22.24 -16.52 18.31
N PRO A 59 21.37 -17.21 17.53
CA PRO A 59 20.82 -16.62 16.32
C PRO A 59 19.96 -15.41 16.65
N TRP A 60 20.08 -14.38 15.83
CA TRP A 60 19.28 -13.16 15.90
C TRP A 60 17.80 -13.45 15.61
N GLN A 61 16.89 -12.56 16.01
CA GLN A 61 15.45 -12.75 15.80
C GLN A 61 15.09 -13.07 14.33
N ILE A 62 15.65 -12.32 13.39
CA ILE A 62 15.43 -12.57 11.96
C ILE A 62 16.01 -13.92 11.48
N GLN A 63 17.13 -14.36 12.05
CA GLN A 63 17.71 -15.69 11.78
C GLN A 63 16.86 -16.80 12.39
N ARG A 64 16.20 -16.55 13.53
CA ARG A 64 15.25 -17.50 14.11
C ARG A 64 14.07 -17.73 13.19
N VAL A 65 13.53 -16.66 12.59
CA VAL A 65 12.50 -16.76 11.55
C VAL A 65 12.98 -17.60 10.36
N TRP A 66 14.20 -17.38 9.88
CA TRP A 66 14.78 -18.22 8.82
C TRP A 66 14.89 -19.69 9.23
N GLY A 67 15.27 -19.96 10.49
CA GLY A 67 15.29 -21.32 11.04
C GLY A 67 13.93 -21.99 11.01
N LYS A 68 12.87 -21.27 11.39
CA LYS A 68 11.49 -21.76 11.31
C LYS A 68 11.10 -22.09 9.87
N ARG A 69 11.46 -21.25 8.90
CA ARG A 69 11.23 -21.53 7.47
C ARG A 69 11.99 -22.77 6.98
N VAL A 70 13.24 -22.94 7.41
CA VAL A 70 14.06 -24.11 7.10
C VAL A 70 13.39 -25.39 7.62
N VAL A 71 12.99 -25.45 8.89
CA VAL A 71 12.37 -26.65 9.46
C VAL A 71 10.97 -26.92 8.88
N MET A 72 10.22 -25.88 8.50
CA MET A 72 8.95 -26.00 7.78
C MET A 72 9.11 -26.36 6.29
N ARG A 73 10.35 -26.58 5.81
CA ARG A 73 10.68 -26.87 4.40
C ARG A 73 10.22 -25.82 3.40
N GLN A 74 10.30 -24.55 3.79
CA GLN A 74 9.88 -23.44 2.95
C GLN A 74 11.09 -22.74 2.33
N SER A 75 11.06 -22.56 1.01
CA SER A 75 12.04 -21.73 0.30
C SER A 75 11.75 -20.23 0.47
N PHE A 76 12.79 -19.41 0.59
CA PHE A 76 12.63 -17.98 0.86
C PHE A 76 13.83 -17.13 0.41
N ALA A 77 13.59 -15.83 0.26
CA ALA A 77 14.64 -14.83 0.21
C ALA A 77 14.89 -14.26 1.61
N ALA A 78 16.14 -14.24 2.05
CA ALA A 78 16.56 -13.75 3.37
C ALA A 78 16.59 -12.21 3.39
N LEU A 79 15.39 -11.60 3.37
CA LEU A 79 15.21 -10.14 3.30
C LEU A 79 15.71 -9.44 4.56
N ALA A 80 16.96 -8.99 4.52
CA ALA A 80 17.58 -8.24 5.62
C ALA A 80 18.74 -7.35 5.12
N PRO A 81 19.20 -6.37 5.91
CA PRO A 81 20.41 -5.58 5.63
C PRO A 81 21.68 -6.42 5.46
N THR A 82 22.76 -5.81 4.98
CA THR A 82 24.09 -6.41 5.06
C THR A 82 24.56 -6.49 6.51
N GLY A 83 25.43 -7.44 6.83
CA GLY A 83 25.99 -7.60 8.18
C GLY A 83 25.12 -8.37 9.18
N VAL A 84 23.92 -8.83 8.81
CA VAL A 84 23.06 -9.64 9.70
C VAL A 84 23.43 -11.14 9.79
N GLY A 85 24.56 -11.54 9.22
CA GLY A 85 25.02 -12.93 9.23
C GLY A 85 24.23 -13.89 8.32
N LYS A 86 23.79 -13.44 7.13
CA LYS A 86 23.11 -14.30 6.13
C LYS A 86 23.97 -15.50 5.74
N THR A 87 25.24 -15.26 5.42
CA THR A 87 26.20 -16.29 5.04
C THR A 87 26.41 -17.28 6.18
N ALA A 88 26.66 -16.81 7.41
CA ALA A 88 26.81 -17.67 8.58
C ALA A 88 25.58 -18.57 8.79
N PHE A 89 24.37 -18.01 8.74
CA PHE A 89 23.15 -18.79 8.86
C PHE A 89 22.97 -19.80 7.72
N GLY A 90 23.19 -19.39 6.46
CA GLY A 90 23.09 -20.27 5.30
C GLY A 90 24.05 -21.46 5.37
N LEU A 91 25.28 -21.24 5.85
CA LEU A 91 26.27 -22.31 6.05
C LEU A 91 25.86 -23.27 7.18
N VAL A 92 25.36 -22.77 8.31
CA VAL A 92 24.85 -23.64 9.39
C VAL A 92 23.63 -24.44 8.93
N ALA A 93 22.70 -23.82 8.19
CA ALA A 93 21.55 -24.51 7.62
C ALA A 93 21.97 -25.59 6.60
N ALA A 94 23.06 -25.37 5.86
CA ALA A 94 23.65 -26.37 4.97
C ALA A 94 24.21 -27.60 5.73
N LEU A 95 24.74 -27.41 6.94
CA LEU A 95 25.17 -28.52 7.80
C LEU A 95 23.98 -29.25 8.45
N TYR A 96 22.92 -28.51 8.80
CA TYR A 96 21.74 -29.06 9.48
C TYR A 96 20.93 -30.03 8.61
N HIS A 97 20.87 -29.84 7.29
CA HIS A 97 20.08 -30.73 6.42
C HIS A 97 20.64 -32.16 6.36
N PRO A 98 21.93 -32.39 6.07
CA PRO A 98 22.53 -33.72 6.16
C PRO A 98 22.42 -34.32 7.57
N LEU A 99 22.62 -33.52 8.63
CA LEU A 99 22.44 -33.95 10.02
C LEU A 99 21.06 -34.56 10.28
N LYS A 100 20.03 -34.04 9.62
CA LYS A 100 18.65 -34.54 9.71
C LYS A 100 18.31 -35.65 8.72
N GLY A 101 19.24 -36.08 7.88
CA GLY A 101 18.97 -37.02 6.79
C GLY A 101 18.03 -36.44 5.74
N TRP A 102 18.02 -35.11 5.59
CA TRP A 102 17.08 -34.39 4.74
C TRP A 102 17.57 -34.18 3.31
N GLY A 103 18.71 -34.77 2.97
CA GLY A 103 19.39 -34.60 1.70
C GLY A 103 20.64 -33.73 1.81
N LYS A 104 21.37 -33.69 0.70
CA LYS A 104 22.64 -32.96 0.55
C LYS A 104 22.41 -31.46 0.44
N SER A 105 23.44 -30.68 0.73
CA SER A 105 23.40 -29.21 0.65
C SER A 105 24.33 -28.67 -0.43
N ILE A 106 23.87 -27.66 -1.17
CA ILE A 106 24.67 -26.94 -2.16
C ILE A 106 24.79 -25.46 -1.76
N VAL A 107 26.01 -24.96 -1.66
CA VAL A 107 26.34 -23.56 -1.38
C VAL A 107 26.94 -22.92 -2.62
N ILE A 108 26.31 -21.85 -3.11
CA ILE A 108 26.70 -21.11 -4.30
C ILE A 108 27.20 -19.72 -3.90
N VAL A 109 28.48 -19.46 -4.18
CA VAL A 109 29.15 -18.19 -3.89
C VAL A 109 29.66 -17.51 -5.18
N PRO A 110 29.93 -16.20 -5.20
CA PRO A 110 30.21 -15.50 -6.45
C PRO A 110 31.65 -15.69 -6.95
N THR A 111 32.63 -15.98 -6.08
CA THR A 111 34.05 -16.06 -6.43
C THR A 111 34.73 -17.29 -5.84
N VAL A 112 35.84 -17.72 -6.46
CA VAL A 112 36.64 -18.86 -5.98
C VAL A 112 37.28 -18.57 -4.61
N LEU A 113 37.60 -17.30 -4.31
CA LEU A 113 38.09 -16.92 -2.99
C LEU A 113 37.03 -17.20 -1.90
N LEU A 114 35.77 -16.87 -2.19
CA LEU A 114 34.67 -17.13 -1.26
C LEU A 114 34.34 -18.62 -1.14
N VAL A 115 34.66 -19.45 -2.14
CA VAL A 115 34.57 -20.92 -2.00
C VAL A 115 35.51 -21.37 -0.89
N SER A 116 36.78 -20.97 -0.95
CA SER A 116 37.78 -21.31 0.06
C SER A 116 37.41 -20.76 1.44
N GLN A 117 36.83 -19.56 1.50
CA GLN A 117 36.37 -18.97 2.76
C GLN A 117 35.19 -19.72 3.37
N ALA A 118 34.19 -20.07 2.55
CA ALA A 118 33.03 -20.83 3.00
C ALA A 118 33.42 -22.25 3.45
N GLU A 119 34.31 -22.93 2.73
CA GLU A 119 34.86 -24.23 3.15
C GLU A 119 35.55 -24.14 4.51
N ARG A 120 36.44 -23.14 4.70
CA ARG A 120 37.12 -22.93 5.99
C ARG A 120 36.14 -22.69 7.12
N LEU A 121 35.10 -21.89 6.88
CA LEU A 121 34.05 -21.62 7.87
C LEU A 121 33.26 -22.89 8.20
N LEU A 122 32.85 -23.67 7.21
CA LEU A 122 32.12 -24.93 7.42
C LEU A 122 32.95 -25.92 8.24
N ARG A 123 34.23 -26.11 7.91
CA ARG A 123 35.13 -27.00 8.67
C ARG A 123 35.29 -26.52 10.12
N GLY A 124 35.52 -25.22 10.34
CA GLY A 124 35.57 -24.66 11.68
C GLY A 124 34.24 -24.77 12.44
N TYR A 125 33.10 -24.66 11.76
CA TYR A 125 31.79 -24.88 12.36
C TYR A 125 31.58 -26.32 12.80
N VAL A 126 32.01 -27.30 11.99
CA VAL A 126 31.98 -28.73 12.33
C VAL A 126 32.85 -29.01 13.56
N GLU A 127 34.08 -28.48 13.60
CA GLU A 127 34.99 -28.58 14.75
C GLU A 127 34.36 -28.00 16.02
N ASN A 128 33.81 -26.78 15.94
CA ASN A 128 33.17 -26.11 17.10
C ASN A 128 31.90 -26.84 17.58
N SER A 129 31.26 -27.63 16.72
CA SER A 129 30.00 -28.33 16.99
C SER A 129 30.18 -29.85 17.09
N ALA A 130 31.38 -30.33 17.44
CA ALA A 130 31.75 -31.75 17.47
C ALA A 130 30.70 -32.69 18.11
N ARG A 131 30.00 -32.23 19.15
CA ARG A 131 28.97 -33.00 19.87
C ARG A 131 27.79 -33.46 19.01
N TRP A 132 27.56 -32.84 17.85
CA TRP A 132 26.40 -33.13 16.99
C TRP A 132 26.64 -34.29 16.02
N TRP A 133 27.90 -34.66 15.76
CA TRP A 133 28.24 -35.52 14.61
C TRP A 133 28.50 -36.98 14.99
N GLY A 134 28.82 -37.28 16.26
CA GLY A 134 29.05 -38.65 16.73
C GLY A 134 30.24 -39.38 16.08
N GLY A 135 31.15 -38.66 15.40
CA GLY A 135 32.25 -39.21 14.61
C GLY A 135 32.93 -38.13 13.76
N GLU A 136 33.42 -38.51 12.57
CA GLU A 136 33.81 -37.52 11.55
C GLU A 136 32.57 -36.73 11.10
N GLY A 137 32.68 -35.40 11.03
CA GLY A 137 31.58 -34.53 10.63
C GLY A 137 31.18 -34.69 9.16
N PRO A 138 30.21 -33.90 8.67
CA PRO A 138 29.73 -34.01 7.28
C PRO A 138 30.85 -33.77 6.27
N ASP A 139 30.81 -34.52 5.17
CA ASP A 139 31.78 -34.43 4.09
C ASP A 139 31.58 -33.14 3.28
N ILE A 140 32.51 -32.21 3.46
CA ILE A 140 32.52 -30.90 2.81
C ILE A 140 33.44 -30.96 1.59
N LEU A 141 32.84 -30.86 0.40
CA LEU A 141 33.54 -30.81 -0.88
C LEU A 141 33.48 -29.39 -1.47
N SER A 142 34.59 -28.91 -2.02
CA SER A 142 34.67 -27.60 -2.66
C SER A 142 35.29 -27.70 -4.05
N TYR A 143 34.68 -27.04 -5.04
CA TYR A 143 35.26 -26.98 -6.39
C TYR A 143 35.93 -25.63 -6.64
N ARG A 144 37.23 -25.68 -6.98
CA ARG A 144 38.04 -24.49 -7.28
C ARG A 144 38.58 -24.59 -8.71
N SER A 145 38.19 -23.65 -9.57
CA SER A 145 38.68 -23.63 -10.95
C SER A 145 40.19 -23.34 -11.06
N SER A 146 40.78 -22.77 -10.01
CA SER A 146 42.21 -22.49 -9.87
C SER A 146 43.03 -23.65 -9.31
N ALA A 147 42.39 -24.77 -8.92
CA ALA A 147 43.10 -25.95 -8.42
C ALA A 147 43.86 -26.69 -9.54
N SER A 148 44.74 -27.60 -9.16
CA SER A 148 45.48 -28.42 -10.11
C SER A 148 44.54 -29.26 -10.99
N ARG A 149 45.04 -29.78 -12.11
CA ARG A 149 44.21 -30.61 -13.01
C ARG A 149 43.70 -31.87 -12.30
N ALA A 150 44.57 -32.56 -11.55
CA ALA A 150 44.21 -33.76 -10.80
C ALA A 150 43.10 -33.49 -9.77
N GLU A 151 43.26 -32.47 -8.92
CA GLU A 151 42.25 -32.10 -7.91
C GLU A 151 40.90 -31.73 -8.54
N ARG A 152 40.90 -31.09 -9.72
CA ARG A 152 39.65 -30.75 -10.43
C ARG A 152 38.96 -31.98 -10.98
N GLU A 153 39.70 -32.90 -11.60
CA GLU A 153 39.15 -34.16 -12.14
C GLU A 153 38.61 -35.04 -11.01
N GLU A 154 39.32 -35.13 -9.88
CA GLU A 154 38.86 -35.80 -8.66
C GLU A 154 37.58 -35.16 -8.12
N SER A 155 37.56 -33.83 -7.94
CA SER A 155 36.39 -33.12 -7.43
C SER A 155 35.17 -33.30 -8.34
N LEU A 156 35.34 -33.25 -9.66
CA LEU A 156 34.26 -33.46 -10.62
C LEU A 156 33.72 -34.89 -10.57
N SER A 157 34.60 -35.88 -10.43
CA SER A 157 34.22 -37.29 -10.32
C SER A 157 33.42 -37.55 -9.04
N ARG A 158 33.89 -37.00 -7.90
CA ARG A 158 33.14 -37.06 -6.63
C ARG A 158 31.80 -36.35 -6.70
N ILE A 159 31.72 -35.20 -7.38
CA ILE A 159 30.46 -34.49 -7.59
C ILE A 159 29.48 -35.33 -8.42
N GLU A 160 29.94 -35.93 -9.51
CA GLU A 160 29.11 -36.78 -10.39
C GLU A 160 28.64 -38.07 -9.69
N ALA A 161 29.47 -38.63 -8.81
CA ALA A 161 29.10 -39.75 -7.96
C ALA A 161 28.22 -39.35 -6.76
N GLY A 162 28.06 -38.05 -6.49
CA GLY A 162 27.33 -37.54 -5.35
C GLY A 162 28.04 -37.77 -4.00
N GLU A 163 29.35 -37.93 -3.98
CA GLU A 163 30.15 -38.22 -2.78
C GLU A 163 30.47 -36.94 -1.99
N PHE A 164 29.43 -36.34 -1.39
CA PHE A 164 29.51 -35.20 -0.49
C PHE A 164 28.20 -35.04 0.31
N ASP A 165 28.30 -34.42 1.49
CA ASP A 165 27.14 -33.93 2.24
C ASP A 165 26.88 -32.44 1.96
N VAL A 166 27.96 -31.66 1.83
CA VAL A 166 27.91 -30.22 1.53
C VAL A 166 28.86 -29.88 0.39
N LEU A 167 28.32 -29.35 -0.70
CA LEU A 167 29.09 -28.91 -1.86
C LEU A 167 29.17 -27.38 -1.92
N VAL A 168 30.39 -26.83 -2.00
CA VAL A 168 30.63 -25.38 -2.18
C VAL A 168 31.15 -25.10 -3.59
N ILE A 169 30.39 -24.34 -4.36
CA ILE A 169 30.65 -24.06 -5.78
C ILE A 169 30.46 -22.58 -6.11
N THR A 170 30.94 -22.17 -7.29
CA THR A 170 30.66 -20.83 -7.82
C THR A 170 29.43 -20.82 -8.74
N SER A 171 28.82 -19.64 -8.92
CA SER A 171 27.78 -19.44 -9.96
C SER A 171 28.25 -19.84 -11.37
N GLN A 172 29.56 -19.73 -11.64
CA GLN A 172 30.16 -20.11 -12.91
C GLN A 172 30.30 -21.64 -13.07
N PHE A 173 30.53 -22.36 -11.96
CA PHE A 173 30.51 -23.82 -11.97
C PHE A 173 29.13 -24.33 -12.38
N LEU A 174 28.06 -23.84 -11.73
CA LEU A 174 26.69 -24.19 -12.07
C LEU A 174 26.41 -23.94 -13.56
N ALA A 175 26.87 -22.81 -14.10
CA ALA A 175 26.67 -22.47 -15.49
C ALA A 175 27.26 -23.49 -16.48
N ARG A 176 28.35 -24.17 -16.11
CA ARG A 176 29.08 -25.12 -16.96
C ARG A 176 28.74 -26.58 -16.67
N HIS A 177 28.51 -26.92 -15.40
CA HIS A 177 28.51 -28.29 -14.90
C HIS A 177 27.20 -28.70 -14.20
N HIS A 178 26.10 -27.93 -14.31
CA HIS A 178 24.80 -28.29 -13.72
C HIS A 178 24.31 -29.71 -14.04
N ASN A 179 24.66 -30.27 -15.21
CA ASN A 179 24.27 -31.63 -15.57
C ASN A 179 24.84 -32.70 -14.63
N LEU A 180 26.01 -32.43 -14.01
CA LEU A 180 26.63 -33.33 -13.04
C LEU A 180 25.92 -33.35 -11.68
N LEU A 181 24.96 -32.43 -11.48
CA LEU A 181 24.20 -32.27 -10.23
C LEU A 181 22.75 -32.79 -10.38
N ARG A 182 22.40 -33.43 -11.52
CA ARG A 182 21.05 -33.92 -11.80
C ARG A 182 20.84 -35.28 -11.14
N GLY A 183 19.84 -35.39 -10.25
CA GLY A 183 19.40 -36.67 -9.67
C GLY A 183 19.88 -36.95 -8.24
N ASP A 184 20.62 -36.01 -7.64
CA ASP A 184 20.98 -36.09 -6.22
C ASP A 184 19.84 -35.58 -5.33
N GLY A 185 19.60 -36.27 -4.20
CA GLY A 185 18.66 -35.84 -3.16
C GLY A 185 19.10 -34.55 -2.47
N VAL A 186 19.08 -33.43 -3.18
CA VAL A 186 19.44 -32.10 -2.68
C VAL A 186 18.32 -31.61 -1.76
N GLY A 187 18.61 -31.53 -0.47
CA GLY A 187 17.69 -31.05 0.55
C GLY A 187 17.75 -29.54 0.74
N PHE A 188 18.90 -28.90 0.46
CA PHE A 188 19.10 -27.47 0.69
C PHE A 188 20.00 -26.83 -0.35
N VAL A 189 19.65 -25.61 -0.75
CA VAL A 189 20.51 -24.76 -1.57
C VAL A 189 20.59 -23.37 -0.95
N PHE A 190 21.81 -22.87 -0.79
CA PHE A 190 22.06 -21.49 -0.39
C PHE A 190 22.80 -20.72 -1.48
N VAL A 191 22.24 -19.58 -1.91
CA VAL A 191 22.88 -18.65 -2.85
C VAL A 191 23.26 -17.37 -2.10
N ASP A 192 24.56 -17.20 -1.87
CA ASP A 192 25.09 -16.11 -1.02
C ASP A 192 25.04 -14.74 -1.71
N ASP A 193 25.31 -14.68 -3.01
CA ASP A 193 25.20 -13.46 -3.82
C ASP A 193 24.26 -13.62 -5.01
N VAL A 194 23.04 -13.10 -4.86
CA VAL A 194 22.00 -13.21 -5.87
C VAL A 194 22.28 -12.35 -7.09
N ASP A 195 22.94 -11.20 -6.94
CA ASP A 195 23.20 -10.31 -8.08
C ASP A 195 24.19 -10.96 -9.06
N SER A 196 25.30 -11.51 -8.58
CA SER A 196 26.22 -12.29 -9.43
C SER A 196 25.55 -13.52 -10.02
N PHE A 197 24.74 -14.25 -9.24
CA PHE A 197 23.98 -15.40 -9.73
C PHE A 197 23.03 -15.04 -10.89
N LEU A 198 22.32 -13.91 -10.78
CA LEU A 198 21.34 -13.46 -11.77
C LEU A 198 21.95 -12.80 -13.03
N LYS A 199 23.24 -12.42 -13.02
CA LYS A 199 23.93 -11.92 -14.23
C LYS A 199 23.80 -12.89 -15.40
N ALA A 200 23.97 -14.19 -15.14
CA ALA A 200 23.71 -15.25 -16.11
C ALA A 200 22.28 -15.77 -15.93
N SER A 201 21.30 -15.11 -16.57
CA SER A 201 19.87 -15.38 -16.31
C SER A 201 19.41 -16.85 -16.46
N ARG A 202 20.09 -17.66 -17.28
CA ARG A 202 19.85 -19.12 -17.42
C ARG A 202 20.27 -19.94 -16.19
N ASN A 203 21.03 -19.38 -15.26
CA ASN A 203 21.35 -20.06 -14.00
C ASN A 203 20.11 -20.33 -13.15
N VAL A 204 19.05 -19.53 -13.31
CA VAL A 204 17.76 -19.80 -12.66
C VAL A 204 17.20 -21.13 -13.14
N ASP A 205 17.13 -21.35 -14.45
CA ASP A 205 16.68 -22.60 -15.06
C ASP A 205 17.52 -23.79 -14.57
N ARG A 206 18.85 -23.67 -14.68
CA ARG A 206 19.80 -24.71 -14.29
C ARG A 206 19.64 -25.10 -12.82
N LEU A 207 19.46 -24.11 -11.94
CA LEU A 207 19.26 -24.38 -10.53
C LEU A 207 17.93 -25.09 -10.25
N LEU A 208 16.85 -24.68 -10.92
CA LEU A 208 15.55 -25.33 -10.78
C LEU A 208 15.59 -26.79 -11.27
N GLU A 209 16.34 -27.07 -12.34
CA GLU A 209 16.58 -28.44 -12.81
C GLU A 209 17.38 -29.27 -11.79
N VAL A 210 18.42 -28.69 -11.16
CA VAL A 210 19.18 -29.35 -10.09
C VAL A 210 18.31 -29.63 -8.86
N ILE A 211 17.38 -28.74 -8.54
CA ILE A 211 16.40 -28.92 -7.45
C ILE A 211 15.38 -30.04 -7.77
N GLY A 212 15.24 -30.42 -9.04
CA GLY A 212 14.38 -31.53 -9.47
C GLY A 212 13.16 -31.15 -10.29
N PHE A 213 13.04 -29.90 -10.77
CA PHE A 213 12.03 -29.57 -11.78
C PHE A 213 12.46 -30.05 -13.17
N SER A 214 11.52 -30.55 -13.96
CA SER A 214 11.81 -30.87 -15.36
C SER A 214 11.99 -29.60 -16.20
N ALA A 215 12.78 -29.70 -17.28
CA ALA A 215 12.94 -28.60 -18.22
C ALA A 215 11.61 -28.13 -18.82
N GLU A 216 10.67 -29.06 -19.04
CA GLU A 216 9.31 -28.78 -19.52
C GLU A 216 8.51 -27.94 -18.52
N GLU A 217 8.57 -28.26 -17.22
CA GLU A 217 7.92 -27.47 -16.18
C GLU A 217 8.49 -26.06 -16.08
N VAL A 218 9.81 -25.92 -16.17
CA VAL A 218 10.49 -24.61 -16.15
C VAL A 218 10.06 -23.78 -17.37
N GLU A 219 10.03 -24.38 -18.55
CA GLU A 219 9.60 -23.69 -19.77
C GLU A 219 8.11 -23.32 -19.76
N ARG A 220 7.24 -24.25 -19.31
CA ARG A 220 5.81 -23.99 -19.14
C ARG A 220 5.58 -22.86 -18.14
N ALA A 221 6.26 -22.90 -17.00
CA ALA A 221 6.22 -21.85 -16.00
C ALA A 221 6.72 -20.51 -16.54
N LEU A 222 7.67 -20.48 -17.49
CA LEU A 222 8.15 -19.25 -18.11
C LEU A 222 7.09 -18.62 -19.03
N ARG A 223 6.45 -19.46 -19.86
CA ARG A 223 5.42 -19.07 -20.85
C ARG A 223 4.09 -18.68 -20.21
N ASP A 224 3.63 -19.43 -19.21
CA ASP A 224 2.38 -19.20 -18.51
C ASP A 224 2.63 -18.70 -17.06
N PRO A 225 2.37 -17.40 -16.76
CA PRO A 225 2.52 -16.87 -15.41
C PRO A 225 1.58 -17.48 -14.35
N THR A 226 0.50 -18.13 -14.78
CA THR A 226 -0.51 -18.74 -13.91
C THR A 226 -0.16 -20.18 -13.52
N TYR A 227 0.72 -20.84 -14.28
CA TYR A 227 1.18 -22.19 -13.99
C TYR A 227 1.73 -22.32 -12.57
N ARG A 228 1.31 -23.38 -11.88
CA ARG A 228 1.85 -23.83 -10.61
C ARG A 228 2.09 -25.34 -10.71
N PRO A 229 3.20 -25.84 -10.16
CA PRO A 229 3.45 -27.28 -10.15
C PRO A 229 2.46 -27.97 -9.20
N GLU A 230 2.05 -29.20 -9.54
CA GLU A 230 1.18 -30.02 -8.69
C GLU A 230 1.90 -30.46 -7.42
N LYS A 231 3.19 -30.78 -7.54
CA LYS A 231 4.08 -31.13 -6.42
C LYS A 231 5.36 -30.33 -6.51
N ARG A 232 5.84 -29.83 -5.37
CA ARG A 232 7.16 -29.19 -5.26
C ARG A 232 8.16 -30.21 -4.71
N PRO A 233 9.44 -30.17 -5.16
CA PRO A 233 10.51 -30.89 -4.48
C PRO A 233 10.62 -30.45 -3.01
N ASP A 234 11.01 -31.36 -2.13
CA ASP A 234 11.19 -31.09 -0.69
C ASP A 234 12.49 -30.31 -0.37
N THR A 235 13.08 -29.67 -1.39
CA THR A 235 14.29 -28.86 -1.30
C THR A 235 13.98 -27.45 -0.79
N VAL A 236 14.79 -26.98 0.15
CA VAL A 236 14.75 -25.59 0.63
C VAL A 236 15.79 -24.75 -0.10
N LEU A 237 15.33 -23.78 -0.89
CA LEU A 237 16.16 -22.76 -1.51
C LEU A 237 16.15 -21.49 -0.67
N MET A 238 17.32 -21.10 -0.16
CA MET A 238 17.58 -19.83 0.50
C MET A 238 18.38 -18.90 -0.42
N LEU A 239 17.81 -17.75 -0.75
CA LEU A 239 18.50 -16.70 -1.51
C LEU A 239 18.85 -15.52 -0.60
N SER A 240 20.07 -14.99 -0.71
CA SER A 240 20.39 -13.67 -0.14
C SER A 240 19.56 -12.54 -0.77
N THR A 241 19.56 -11.36 -0.15
CA THR A 241 18.92 -10.16 -0.74
C THR A 241 19.64 -9.72 -2.01
N ALA A 242 18.89 -9.44 -3.09
CA ALA A 242 19.41 -8.74 -4.27
C ALA A 242 19.39 -7.22 -4.09
N THR A 243 20.42 -6.55 -4.59
CA THR A 243 20.52 -5.08 -4.68
C THR A 243 20.03 -4.56 -6.04
N GLY A 244 20.23 -5.35 -7.09
CA GLY A 244 19.86 -5.03 -8.46
C GLY A 244 18.38 -5.28 -8.80
N LYS A 245 17.96 -4.85 -10.00
CA LYS A 245 16.63 -5.20 -10.53
C LYS A 245 16.69 -6.62 -11.09
N PRO A 246 15.94 -7.59 -10.54
CA PRO A 246 15.95 -8.96 -11.05
C PRO A 246 15.33 -9.03 -12.46
N GLY A 247 15.94 -9.84 -13.32
CA GLY A 247 15.47 -10.09 -14.69
C GLY A 247 14.17 -10.92 -14.74
N ARG A 248 13.60 -11.09 -15.94
CA ARG A 248 12.31 -11.80 -16.12
C ARG A 248 12.32 -13.24 -15.59
N ARG A 249 13.44 -13.97 -15.76
CA ARG A 249 13.60 -15.36 -15.32
C ARG A 249 13.52 -15.53 -13.81
N ALA A 250 13.89 -14.52 -13.01
CA ALA A 250 13.78 -14.58 -11.55
C ALA A 250 12.34 -14.81 -11.06
N ALA A 251 11.33 -14.50 -11.88
CA ALA A 251 9.93 -14.80 -11.57
C ALA A 251 9.62 -16.30 -11.50
N LEU A 252 10.49 -17.18 -12.04
CA LEU A 252 10.34 -18.63 -11.97
C LEU A 252 10.40 -19.13 -10.52
N PHE A 253 11.25 -18.54 -9.66
CA PHE A 253 11.26 -18.88 -8.23
C PHE A 253 9.88 -18.69 -7.59
N ARG A 254 9.15 -17.62 -7.95
CA ARG A 254 7.80 -17.43 -7.41
C ARG A 254 6.81 -18.44 -7.97
N ARG A 255 6.92 -18.79 -9.25
CA ARG A 255 5.99 -19.69 -9.93
C ARG A 255 6.16 -21.15 -9.47
N LEU A 256 7.41 -21.58 -9.25
CA LEU A 256 7.76 -22.96 -8.94
C LEU A 256 8.05 -23.19 -7.44
N MET A 257 8.82 -22.31 -6.81
CA MET A 257 9.19 -22.41 -5.39
C MET A 257 8.33 -21.57 -4.44
N GLY A 258 7.47 -20.70 -4.96
CA GLY A 258 6.52 -19.92 -4.17
C GLY A 258 7.07 -18.64 -3.53
N PHE A 259 8.23 -18.12 -3.93
CA PHE A 259 8.75 -16.85 -3.42
C PHE A 259 9.43 -15.98 -4.50
N ASP A 260 9.26 -14.66 -4.42
CA ASP A 260 10.03 -13.71 -5.24
C ASP A 260 11.45 -13.55 -4.69
N VAL A 261 12.40 -13.18 -5.56
CA VAL A 261 13.71 -12.69 -5.12
C VAL A 261 13.51 -11.45 -4.25
N GLY A 262 14.05 -11.48 -3.04
CA GLY A 262 13.98 -10.36 -2.10
C GLY A 262 14.87 -9.22 -2.56
N VAL A 263 14.32 -8.01 -2.67
CA VAL A 263 15.05 -6.82 -3.11
C VAL A 263 14.94 -5.74 -2.05
N ILE A 264 16.07 -5.27 -1.52
CA ILE A 264 16.11 -4.07 -0.68
C ILE A 264 16.55 -2.91 -1.57
N ARG A 265 15.61 -2.00 -1.85
CA ARG A 265 15.93 -0.78 -2.59
C ARG A 265 16.29 0.33 -1.64
N GLU A 266 17.53 0.78 -1.77
CA GLU A 266 18.07 1.93 -1.05
C GLU A 266 17.25 3.21 -1.37
N GLY A 267 16.84 3.96 -0.35
CA GLY A 267 16.14 5.24 -0.47
C GLY A 267 14.61 5.21 -0.39
N ALA A 268 13.95 4.03 -0.38
CA ALA A 268 12.51 3.93 -0.14
C ALA A 268 12.15 4.02 1.36
N LEU A 269 13.05 3.53 2.21
CA LEU A 269 13.00 3.69 3.66
C LEU A 269 13.86 4.89 4.03
N ARG A 270 13.24 5.90 4.64
CA ARG A 270 13.86 7.17 5.01
C ARG A 270 13.39 7.54 6.40
N ASN A 271 14.34 7.83 7.28
CA ASN A 271 14.15 8.55 8.53
C ASN A 271 14.89 9.89 8.39
N VAL A 272 14.33 10.76 7.55
CA VAL A 272 14.93 12.04 7.17
C VAL A 272 13.99 13.15 7.59
N GLU A 273 14.50 14.14 8.32
CA GLU A 273 13.81 15.39 8.56
C GLU A 273 13.94 16.27 7.31
N ASP A 274 12.84 16.47 6.58
CA ASP A 274 12.82 17.27 5.35
C ASP A 274 12.42 18.73 5.69
N VAL A 275 13.34 19.66 5.43
CA VAL A 275 13.22 21.08 5.79
C VAL A 275 13.18 21.93 4.53
N VAL A 276 12.22 22.84 4.44
CA VAL A 276 12.14 23.83 3.35
C VAL A 276 12.61 25.19 3.84
N VAL A 277 13.29 25.90 2.96
CA VAL A 277 13.81 27.25 3.18
C VAL A 277 13.36 28.11 2.01
N GLY A 278 12.46 29.07 2.26
CA GLY A 278 11.85 29.90 1.23
C GLY A 278 12.74 30.99 0.62
N GLU A 279 14.06 30.91 0.79
CA GLU A 279 15.04 31.87 0.26
C GLU A 279 16.20 31.09 -0.37
N LYS A 280 16.47 31.32 -1.66
CA LYS A 280 17.59 30.70 -2.38
C LYS A 280 18.73 31.71 -2.55
N SER A 281 19.61 31.80 -1.55
CA SER A 281 20.78 32.68 -1.59
C SER A 281 22.06 32.01 -1.06
N VAL A 282 23.22 32.40 -1.59
CA VAL A 282 24.55 31.94 -1.13
C VAL A 282 24.74 32.18 0.37
N LYS A 283 24.25 33.32 0.88
CA LYS A 283 24.32 33.69 2.31
C LYS A 283 23.46 32.79 3.18
N ARG A 284 22.25 32.44 2.72
CA ARG A 284 21.38 31.51 3.46
C ARG A 284 21.96 30.09 3.44
N LEU A 285 22.47 29.67 2.29
CA LEU A 285 23.16 28.39 2.13
C LEU A 285 24.38 28.29 3.07
N SER A 286 25.24 29.31 3.14
CA SER A 286 26.44 29.26 3.99
C SER A 286 26.08 29.09 5.47
N LYS A 287 25.04 29.76 5.97
CA LYS A 287 24.55 29.61 7.35
C LYS A 287 24.09 28.18 7.65
N ILE A 288 23.36 27.57 6.72
CA ILE A 288 22.91 26.18 6.88
C ILE A 288 24.11 25.23 6.90
N LEU A 289 25.09 25.44 6.02
CA LEU A 289 26.31 24.64 5.98
C LEU A 289 27.15 24.80 7.26
N GLU A 290 27.27 26.02 7.78
CA GLU A 290 27.97 26.33 9.04
C GLU A 290 27.31 25.59 10.22
N MET A 291 25.98 25.61 10.32
CA MET A 291 25.24 24.87 11.33
C MET A 291 25.43 23.36 11.22
N CYS A 292 25.46 22.84 9.98
CA CYS A 292 25.55 21.39 9.75
C CYS A 292 26.97 20.84 9.91
N GLY A 293 28.00 21.60 9.55
CA GLY A 293 29.41 21.17 9.59
C GLY A 293 29.77 20.10 8.54
N SER A 294 30.69 19.20 8.88
CA SER A 294 31.22 18.18 7.95
C SER A 294 30.24 17.03 7.65
N GLY A 295 30.46 16.29 6.56
CA GLY A 295 29.68 15.11 6.19
C GLY A 295 28.44 15.39 5.34
N GLY A 296 28.45 16.48 4.57
CA GLY A 296 27.31 16.92 3.75
C GLY A 296 27.33 16.41 2.31
N LEU A 297 26.14 16.29 1.72
CA LEU A 297 25.94 16.20 0.27
C LEU A 297 25.15 17.41 -0.23
N LEU A 298 25.69 18.17 -1.17
CA LEU A 298 25.02 19.33 -1.75
C LEU A 298 24.66 19.06 -3.21
N PHE A 299 23.39 19.26 -3.53
CA PHE A 299 22.82 19.05 -4.84
C PHE A 299 22.45 20.37 -5.49
N VAL A 300 22.88 20.58 -6.74
CA VAL A 300 22.49 21.72 -7.57
C VAL A 300 21.69 21.26 -8.80
N PRO A 301 20.66 22.00 -9.26
CA PRO A 301 19.90 21.64 -10.45
C PRO A 301 20.76 21.54 -11.72
N ARG A 302 21.70 22.47 -11.89
CA ARG A 302 22.62 22.54 -13.03
C ARG A 302 24.06 22.63 -12.55
N SER A 303 25.00 22.02 -13.26
CA SER A 303 26.42 22.06 -12.91
C SER A 303 26.99 23.49 -12.85
N ALA A 304 26.43 24.43 -13.63
CA ALA A 304 26.82 25.84 -13.59
C ALA A 304 26.56 26.51 -12.22
N GLU A 305 25.60 26.01 -11.44
CA GLU A 305 25.29 26.52 -10.11
C GLU A 305 26.24 25.96 -9.03
N ALA A 306 27.14 25.03 -9.39
CA ALA A 306 28.11 24.46 -8.44
C ALA A 306 29.10 25.51 -7.91
N GLU A 307 29.41 26.55 -8.69
CA GLU A 307 30.30 27.64 -8.26
C GLU A 307 29.69 28.47 -7.10
N GLU A 308 28.38 28.71 -7.12
CA GLU A 308 27.68 29.36 -6.01
C GLU A 308 27.72 28.51 -4.73
N ALA A 309 27.53 27.20 -4.89
CA ALA A 309 27.61 26.26 -3.79
C ALA A 309 29.02 26.16 -3.18
N LEU A 310 30.06 26.19 -4.02
CA LEU A 310 31.46 26.24 -3.57
C LEU A 310 31.73 27.51 -2.75
N ARG A 311 31.31 28.69 -3.25
CA ARG A 311 31.44 29.95 -2.51
C ARG A 311 30.74 29.91 -1.16
N ALA A 312 29.54 29.32 -1.09
CA ALA A 312 28.82 29.17 0.17
C ALA A 312 29.56 28.23 1.15
N ALA A 313 30.17 27.16 0.67
CA ALA A 313 30.94 26.22 1.48
C ALA A 313 32.23 26.86 2.02
N GLU A 314 32.93 27.65 1.20
CA GLU A 314 34.11 28.44 1.61
C GLU A 314 33.74 29.44 2.71
N MET A 315 32.63 30.16 2.56
CA MET A 315 32.12 31.09 3.58
C MET A 315 31.77 30.38 4.89
N ALA A 316 31.36 29.11 4.83
CA ALA A 316 31.09 28.27 5.99
C ALA A 316 32.35 27.59 6.57
N GLY A 317 33.53 27.79 5.97
CA GLY A 317 34.79 27.19 6.39
C GLY A 317 34.90 25.68 6.12
N LEU A 318 34.16 25.16 5.15
CA LEU A 318 34.13 23.72 4.81
C LEU A 318 34.97 23.43 3.57
N LYS A 319 35.71 22.31 3.58
CA LYS A 319 36.39 21.80 2.38
C LYS A 319 35.39 21.09 1.48
N ALA A 320 35.11 21.66 0.32
CA ALA A 320 34.14 21.12 -0.63
C ALA A 320 34.80 20.66 -1.94
N GLN A 321 34.27 19.60 -2.53
CA GLN A 321 34.70 19.10 -3.84
C GLN A 321 33.50 18.86 -4.75
N VAL A 322 33.59 19.33 -6.00
CA VAL A 322 32.57 19.07 -7.03
C VAL A 322 32.85 17.70 -7.65
N VAL A 323 31.81 16.87 -7.74
CA VAL A 323 31.90 15.53 -8.32
C VAL A 323 31.23 15.52 -9.70
N VAL A 324 32.02 15.23 -10.74
CA VAL A 324 31.53 15.10 -12.12
C VAL A 324 31.76 13.68 -12.62
N GLY A 325 30.69 12.88 -12.70
CA GLY A 325 30.81 11.48 -13.12
C GLY A 325 31.36 10.57 -12.01
N SER A 326 32.12 9.52 -12.37
CA SER A 326 32.60 8.46 -11.46
C SER A 326 33.98 8.77 -10.85
N GLU A 327 34.12 9.90 -10.17
CA GLU A 327 35.37 10.27 -9.51
C GLU A 327 35.51 9.52 -8.16
N GLU A 328 36.07 8.31 -8.19
CA GLU A 328 36.29 7.48 -6.99
C GLU A 328 37.19 8.17 -5.95
N GLU A 329 38.12 9.01 -6.39
CA GLU A 329 39.06 9.74 -5.54
C GLU A 329 38.35 10.73 -4.59
N ALA A 330 37.40 11.53 -5.10
CA ALA A 330 36.63 12.46 -4.29
C ALA A 330 35.79 11.74 -3.20
N ILE A 331 35.28 10.55 -3.52
CA ILE A 331 34.52 9.72 -2.58
C ILE A 331 35.43 9.17 -1.47
N GLU A 332 36.64 8.73 -1.80
CA GLU A 332 37.61 8.26 -0.79
C GLU A 332 38.12 9.41 0.10
N LEU A 333 38.40 10.60 -0.45
CA LEU A 333 38.77 11.78 0.35
C LEU A 333 37.65 12.23 1.30
N PHE A 334 36.39 12.15 0.86
CA PHE A 334 35.24 12.42 1.72
C PHE A 334 35.09 11.38 2.84
N LYS A 335 35.38 10.11 2.54
CA LYS A 335 35.33 9.00 3.49
C LYS A 335 36.46 9.07 4.53
N SER A 336 37.67 9.46 4.13
CA SER A 336 38.80 9.69 5.05
C SER A 336 38.58 10.91 5.95
N GLY A 337 37.76 11.86 5.48
CA GLY A 337 37.42 13.09 6.17
C GLY A 337 38.29 14.28 5.79
N GLU A 338 39.07 14.16 4.72
CA GLU A 338 39.83 15.26 4.12
C GLU A 338 38.94 16.27 3.40
N VAL A 339 37.78 15.80 2.90
CA VAL A 339 36.71 16.62 2.32
C VAL A 339 35.47 16.57 3.23
N ASP A 340 34.88 17.74 3.47
CA ASP A 340 33.72 17.94 4.34
C ASP A 340 32.39 17.87 3.60
N LEU A 341 32.36 18.28 2.33
CA LEU A 341 31.15 18.45 1.53
C LEU A 341 31.38 17.99 0.09
N LEU A 342 30.50 17.12 -0.42
CA LEU A 342 30.47 16.77 -1.84
C LEU A 342 29.37 17.55 -2.55
N ILE A 343 29.72 18.22 -3.65
CA ILE A 343 28.79 19.00 -4.48
C ILE A 343 28.56 18.27 -5.79
N GLY A 344 27.31 18.15 -6.24
CA GLY A 344 27.02 17.53 -7.54
C GLY A 344 25.64 17.85 -8.09
N ALA A 345 25.42 17.50 -9.36
CA ALA A 345 24.15 17.77 -10.01
C ALA A 345 23.03 16.83 -9.51
N ALA A 346 21.84 17.38 -9.28
CA ALA A 346 20.62 16.67 -8.92
C ALA A 346 20.02 15.94 -10.14
N ARG A 347 20.69 14.88 -10.61
CA ARG A 347 20.24 14.07 -11.75
C ARG A 347 19.87 12.66 -11.32
N PRO A 348 18.85 12.01 -11.94
CA PRO A 348 18.43 10.66 -11.58
C PRO A 348 19.53 9.60 -11.60
N TYR A 349 20.55 9.75 -12.45
CA TYR A 349 21.69 8.82 -12.56
C TYR A 349 23.01 9.41 -12.02
N GLY A 350 22.94 10.55 -11.31
CA GLY A 350 24.12 11.17 -10.72
C GLY A 350 24.78 10.28 -9.66
N VAL A 351 26.10 10.34 -9.57
CA VAL A 351 26.89 9.50 -8.64
C VAL A 351 26.55 9.80 -7.17
N LEU A 352 26.34 11.06 -6.80
CA LEU A 352 25.89 11.40 -5.44
C LEU A 352 24.47 10.91 -5.12
N VAL A 353 23.61 10.79 -6.13
CA VAL A 353 22.21 10.36 -5.97
C VAL A 353 22.10 8.83 -5.86
N ARG A 354 22.95 8.05 -6.56
CA ARG A 354 22.85 6.58 -6.61
C ARG A 354 24.08 5.81 -6.17
N GLY A 355 25.27 6.36 -6.36
CA GLY A 355 26.56 5.66 -6.28
C GLY A 355 27.25 5.68 -4.92
N ILE A 356 26.80 6.50 -3.97
CA ILE A 356 27.42 6.60 -2.64
C ILE A 356 26.60 5.89 -1.55
N ASN A 357 27.29 5.13 -0.69
CA ASN A 357 26.71 4.44 0.47
C ASN A 357 27.69 4.46 1.65
N LEU A 358 27.74 5.60 2.35
CA LEU A 358 28.59 5.83 3.52
C LEU A 358 27.74 6.28 4.73
N PRO A 359 26.90 5.38 5.29
CA PRO A 359 25.98 5.71 6.39
C PRO A 359 26.67 6.14 7.69
N GLU A 360 27.96 5.90 7.83
CA GLU A 360 28.82 6.29 8.94
C GLU A 360 29.37 7.72 8.80
N ARG A 361 29.33 8.30 7.60
CA ARG A 361 29.92 9.60 7.25
C ARG A 361 28.90 10.63 6.80
N ILE A 362 27.95 10.26 5.94
CA ILE A 362 26.95 11.18 5.37
C ILE A 362 25.92 11.55 6.44
N ARG A 363 25.83 12.83 6.82
CA ARG A 363 24.96 13.32 7.90
C ARG A 363 23.73 14.05 7.38
N TYR A 364 23.92 14.92 6.39
CA TYR A 364 22.87 15.80 5.88
C TYR A 364 22.97 15.97 4.36
N SER A 365 21.88 16.45 3.76
CA SER A 365 21.85 16.86 2.37
C SER A 365 21.26 18.26 2.20
N VAL A 366 21.74 19.00 1.21
CA VAL A 366 21.20 20.31 0.84
C VAL A 366 20.91 20.33 -0.64
N PHE A 367 19.69 20.70 -1.02
CA PHE A 367 19.27 20.94 -2.39
C PHE A 367 19.19 22.46 -2.58
N TYR A 368 20.20 23.02 -3.24
CA TYR A 368 20.25 24.44 -3.58
C TYR A 368 19.49 24.66 -4.90
N GLY A 369 18.17 24.71 -4.81
CA GLY A 369 17.23 24.61 -5.91
C GLY A 369 16.62 23.21 -6.04
N ALA A 370 15.34 23.16 -6.35
CA ALA A 370 14.57 21.93 -6.46
C ALA A 370 15.01 21.09 -7.68
N PRO A 371 15.20 19.77 -7.52
CA PRO A 371 15.38 18.87 -8.66
C PRO A 371 14.21 18.97 -9.62
N ARG A 372 14.49 19.14 -10.92
CA ARG A 372 13.45 19.39 -11.93
C ARG A 372 13.85 18.92 -13.33
N PHE A 373 12.85 18.58 -14.12
CA PHE A 373 12.95 18.45 -15.56
C PHE A 373 12.49 19.73 -16.23
N GLU A 374 13.23 20.20 -17.22
CA GLU A 374 12.92 21.40 -17.99
C GLU A 374 12.71 21.01 -19.45
N VAL A 375 11.64 21.50 -20.06
CA VAL A 375 11.27 21.19 -21.44
C VAL A 375 11.02 22.50 -22.16
N GLY A 376 11.97 22.91 -22.98
CA GLY A 376 11.88 24.07 -23.86
C GLY A 376 11.65 23.68 -25.32
N LEU A 377 11.38 24.66 -26.18
CA LEU A 377 11.11 24.47 -27.61
C LEU A 377 12.20 23.67 -28.34
N SER A 378 13.47 23.97 -28.06
CA SER A 378 14.64 23.31 -28.64
C SER A 378 14.79 21.84 -28.25
N SER A 379 14.16 21.41 -27.15
CA SER A 379 14.31 20.05 -26.62
C SER A 379 13.25 19.07 -27.12
N VAL A 380 12.15 19.53 -27.73
CA VAL A 380 10.96 18.71 -28.02
C VAL A 380 11.25 17.60 -29.04
N GLU A 381 12.14 17.83 -29.99
CA GLU A 381 12.45 16.86 -31.05
C GLU A 381 13.29 15.69 -30.54
N ASP A 382 14.18 15.96 -29.59
CA ASP A 382 15.07 14.96 -28.96
C ASP A 382 14.39 14.19 -27.82
N MET A 383 13.16 14.57 -27.46
CA MET A 383 12.42 13.87 -26.42
C MET A 383 12.11 12.42 -26.81
N SER A 384 12.38 11.51 -25.88
CA SER A 384 11.90 10.12 -25.96
C SER A 384 10.37 10.04 -26.00
N GLU A 385 9.83 8.96 -26.58
CA GLU A 385 8.39 8.65 -26.61
C GLU A 385 7.74 8.74 -25.22
N GLY A 386 8.42 8.19 -24.21
CA GLY A 386 7.96 8.23 -22.83
C GLY A 386 7.87 9.64 -22.28
N ALA A 387 8.83 10.50 -22.62
CA ALA A 387 8.81 11.90 -22.21
C ALA A 387 7.65 12.66 -22.88
N VAL A 388 7.44 12.49 -24.18
CA VAL A 388 6.33 13.13 -24.92
C VAL A 388 4.98 12.67 -24.36
N SER A 389 4.80 11.37 -24.13
CA SER A 389 3.59 10.82 -23.53
C SER A 389 3.33 11.36 -22.11
N SER A 390 4.40 11.54 -21.32
CA SER A 390 4.29 12.06 -19.95
C SER A 390 3.85 13.52 -19.95
N ILE A 391 4.47 14.36 -20.78
CA ILE A 391 4.07 15.77 -20.91
C ILE A 391 2.64 15.89 -21.43
N LEU A 392 2.25 15.15 -22.46
CA LEU A 392 0.87 15.17 -22.95
C LEU A 392 -0.12 14.67 -21.89
N SER A 393 0.30 13.77 -21.00
CA SER A 393 -0.53 13.32 -19.87
C SER A 393 -0.75 14.43 -18.86
N VAL A 394 0.29 15.20 -18.54
CA VAL A 394 0.23 16.43 -17.72
C VAL A 394 -0.67 17.47 -18.37
N LEU A 395 -0.40 17.82 -19.63
CA LEU A 395 -1.15 18.82 -20.40
C LEU A 395 -2.59 18.40 -20.70
N SER A 396 -2.95 17.13 -20.53
CA SER A 396 -4.32 16.66 -20.78
C SER A 396 -5.37 17.26 -19.85
N ALA A 397 -4.96 17.87 -18.73
CA ALA A 397 -5.85 18.62 -17.86
C ALA A 397 -6.41 19.88 -18.57
N SER A 398 -5.57 20.61 -19.31
CA SER A 398 -5.97 21.81 -20.06
C SER A 398 -6.41 21.51 -21.50
N LEU A 399 -5.71 20.61 -22.19
CA LEU A 399 -5.93 20.29 -23.62
C LEU A 399 -6.98 19.19 -23.85
N GLY A 400 -7.55 18.64 -22.77
CA GLY A 400 -8.66 17.70 -22.81
C GLY A 400 -8.36 16.37 -23.54
N ALA A 401 -9.37 15.88 -24.25
CA ALA A 401 -9.35 14.53 -24.83
C ALA A 401 -8.30 14.35 -25.95
N ARG A 402 -7.92 15.41 -26.66
CA ARG A 402 -6.94 15.38 -27.77
C ARG A 402 -5.56 14.95 -27.26
N ALA A 403 -5.02 15.67 -26.27
CA ALA A 403 -3.73 15.33 -25.65
C ALA A 403 -3.77 13.94 -24.98
N ARG A 404 -4.90 13.60 -24.35
CA ARG A 404 -5.11 12.29 -23.73
C ARG A 404 -5.03 11.14 -24.72
N GLY A 405 -5.69 11.26 -25.88
CA GLY A 405 -5.69 10.25 -26.93
C GLY A 405 -4.29 10.00 -27.48
N LEU A 406 -3.54 11.07 -27.74
CA LEU A 406 -2.16 11.01 -28.22
C LEU A 406 -1.25 10.32 -27.20
N ALA A 407 -1.29 10.73 -25.92
CA ALA A 407 -0.45 10.14 -24.88
C ALA A 407 -0.62 8.60 -24.74
N VAL A 408 -1.84 8.09 -24.89
CA VAL A 408 -2.14 6.65 -24.83
C VAL A 408 -1.63 5.92 -26.06
N ARG A 409 -1.85 6.48 -27.26
CA ARG A 409 -1.37 5.92 -28.53
C ARG A 409 0.16 5.83 -28.55
N ILE A 410 0.86 6.88 -28.12
CA ILE A 410 2.33 6.90 -28.03
C ILE A 410 2.86 5.75 -27.17
N ARG A 411 2.25 5.48 -26.00
CA ARG A 411 2.66 4.36 -25.13
C ARG A 411 2.51 2.98 -25.77
N ARG A 412 1.73 2.87 -26.85
CA ARG A 412 1.56 1.64 -27.63
C ARG A 412 2.51 1.57 -28.83
N GLY A 413 3.45 2.51 -28.96
CA GLY A 413 4.41 2.59 -30.07
C GLY A 413 3.82 3.20 -31.35
N ASP A 414 2.84 4.10 -31.23
CA ASP A 414 2.23 4.78 -32.38
C ASP A 414 3.04 6.02 -32.79
N GLU A 415 3.79 5.91 -33.89
CA GLU A 415 4.67 6.97 -34.40
C GLU A 415 3.91 8.21 -34.91
N GLU A 416 2.72 8.04 -35.49
CA GLU A 416 1.89 9.16 -35.93
C GLU A 416 1.43 9.99 -34.73
N ALA A 417 1.01 9.30 -33.66
CA ALA A 417 0.64 9.96 -32.42
C ALA A 417 1.84 10.66 -31.76
N LEU A 418 3.06 10.13 -31.90
CA LEU A 418 4.28 10.76 -31.40
C LEU A 418 4.56 12.09 -32.11
N SER A 419 4.49 12.09 -33.44
CA SER A 419 4.69 13.29 -34.26
C SER A 419 3.67 14.37 -33.93
N ARG A 420 2.37 14.04 -33.96
CA ARG A 420 1.28 14.95 -33.56
C ARG A 420 1.38 15.39 -32.10
N GLY A 421 1.95 14.54 -31.25
CA GLY A 421 2.21 14.82 -29.85
C GLY A 421 3.28 15.90 -29.66
N ARG A 422 4.39 15.79 -30.38
CA ARG A 422 5.46 16.80 -30.40
C ARG A 422 4.95 18.13 -30.95
N GLU A 423 4.17 18.10 -32.02
CA GLU A 423 3.54 19.30 -32.59
C GLU A 423 2.64 20.00 -31.57
N LEU A 424 1.78 19.25 -30.87
CA LEU A 424 0.90 19.82 -29.85
C LEU A 424 1.70 20.45 -28.69
N ILE A 425 2.81 19.83 -28.28
CA ILE A 425 3.69 20.42 -27.25
C ILE A 425 4.31 21.73 -27.76
N ARG A 426 4.75 21.79 -29.02
CA ARG A 426 5.27 23.03 -29.62
C ARG A 426 4.19 24.11 -29.71
N GLU A 427 2.97 23.78 -30.11
CA GLU A 427 1.84 24.72 -30.13
C GLU A 427 1.61 25.35 -28.75
N VAL A 428 1.70 24.55 -27.68
CA VAL A 428 1.49 25.01 -26.31
C VAL A 428 2.66 25.86 -25.83
N LEU A 429 3.90 25.46 -26.13
CA LEU A 429 5.10 26.25 -25.77
C LEU A 429 5.19 27.57 -26.55
N GLY A 430 4.62 27.62 -27.76
CA GLY A 430 4.58 28.82 -28.60
C GLY A 430 3.44 29.80 -28.30
N ASP A 431 2.47 29.42 -27.47
CA ASP A 431 1.30 30.23 -27.11
C ASP A 431 1.25 30.47 -25.60
N ARG A 432 1.56 31.71 -25.20
CA ARG A 432 1.65 32.12 -23.78
C ARG A 432 0.35 31.87 -23.01
N GLU A 433 -0.81 32.12 -23.61
CA GLU A 433 -2.10 31.95 -22.94
C GLU A 433 -2.40 30.47 -22.70
N ARG A 434 -2.12 29.62 -23.69
CA ARG A 434 -2.25 28.16 -23.55
C ARG A 434 -1.26 27.59 -22.54
N LEU A 435 -0.05 28.14 -22.49
CA LEU A 435 1.00 27.73 -21.58
C LEU A 435 0.62 28.07 -20.13
N GLU A 436 0.16 29.29 -19.87
CA GLU A 436 -0.33 29.73 -18.56
C GLU A 436 -1.60 28.96 -18.12
N ALA A 437 -2.52 28.66 -19.04
CA ALA A 437 -3.68 27.81 -18.76
C ALA A 437 -3.30 26.36 -18.42
N ALA A 438 -2.26 25.83 -19.06
CA ALA A 438 -1.73 24.50 -18.76
C ALA A 438 -1.05 24.43 -17.38
N ALA A 439 -0.33 25.48 -16.97
CA ALA A 439 0.31 25.58 -15.66
C ALA A 439 -0.70 25.49 -14.49
N LYS A 440 -1.84 26.16 -14.62
CA LYS A 440 -2.90 26.20 -13.59
C LYS A 440 -3.57 24.84 -13.32
N SER A 441 -3.41 23.88 -14.23
CA SER A 441 -4.24 22.66 -14.25
C SER A 441 -3.48 21.37 -13.89
N ALA A 442 -2.16 21.41 -13.73
CA ALA A 442 -1.35 20.17 -13.77
C ALA A 442 -0.17 20.07 -12.77
N GLY A 443 -0.07 20.98 -11.79
CA GLY A 443 1.04 20.98 -10.83
C GLY A 443 2.40 21.08 -11.51
N VAL A 444 2.45 21.83 -12.61
CA VAL A 444 3.61 22.07 -13.47
C VAL A 444 3.77 23.57 -13.61
N ILE A 445 5.03 24.01 -13.66
CA ILE A 445 5.36 25.43 -13.70
C ILE A 445 5.74 25.79 -15.11
N VAL A 446 5.40 27.00 -15.47
CA VAL A 446 5.81 27.62 -16.71
C VAL A 446 6.75 28.75 -16.36
N GLU A 447 7.95 28.71 -16.92
CA GLU A 447 8.86 29.85 -16.94
C GLU A 447 8.81 30.44 -18.36
N VAL A 448 8.51 31.73 -18.48
CA VAL A 448 8.32 32.41 -19.77
C VAL A 448 9.61 33.10 -20.25
N GLU A 449 10.56 33.34 -19.35
CA GLU A 449 11.83 34.01 -19.65
C GLU A 449 13.03 33.21 -19.13
N PRO A 450 14.19 33.23 -19.82
CA PRO A 450 14.47 33.89 -21.11
C PRO A 450 13.88 33.14 -22.33
N GLU A 451 13.43 31.90 -22.17
CA GLU A 451 12.69 31.12 -23.18
C GLU A 451 11.51 30.39 -22.52
N PRO A 452 10.37 30.22 -23.22
CA PRO A 452 9.22 29.51 -22.68
C PRO A 452 9.56 28.03 -22.47
N LYS A 453 9.46 27.58 -21.22
CA LYS A 453 9.72 26.21 -20.83
C LYS A 453 8.74 25.71 -19.78
N ILE A 454 8.48 24.42 -19.88
CA ILE A 454 7.71 23.65 -18.91
C ILE A 454 8.68 23.06 -17.88
N VAL A 455 8.44 23.35 -16.60
CA VAL A 455 9.25 22.88 -15.47
C VAL A 455 8.44 21.90 -14.63
N ILE A 456 8.96 20.68 -14.52
CA ILE A 456 8.32 19.57 -13.82
C ILE A 456 9.20 19.17 -12.63
N PRO A 457 8.73 19.36 -11.39
CA PRO A 457 9.45 18.91 -10.19
C PRO A 457 9.79 17.41 -10.20
N ASP A 458 11.04 17.07 -9.94
CA ASP A 458 11.56 15.70 -9.85
C ASP A 458 11.77 15.28 -8.38
N VAL A 459 10.66 15.00 -7.71
CA VAL A 459 10.65 14.53 -6.32
C VAL A 459 11.40 13.21 -6.14
N ARG A 460 11.48 12.35 -7.17
CA ARG A 460 12.17 11.05 -7.04
C ARG A 460 13.67 11.23 -6.87
N THR A 461 14.27 12.17 -7.59
CA THR A 461 15.68 12.51 -7.42
C THR A 461 15.95 13.09 -6.03
N TYR A 462 15.05 13.93 -5.52
CA TYR A 462 15.13 14.40 -4.13
C TYR A 462 15.11 13.25 -3.13
N ILE A 463 14.09 12.38 -3.17
CA ILE A 463 13.95 11.21 -2.28
C ILE A 463 15.19 10.32 -2.32
N GLN A 464 15.77 10.10 -3.51
CA GLN A 464 16.97 9.28 -3.66
C GLN A 464 18.23 9.94 -3.09
N GLY A 465 18.40 11.25 -3.32
CA GLY A 465 19.54 12.02 -2.82
C GLY A 465 19.47 12.24 -1.32
N SER A 466 18.33 12.69 -0.80
CA SER A 466 18.11 12.87 0.64
C SER A 466 18.10 11.52 1.37
N GLY A 467 17.61 10.45 0.75
CA GLY A 467 17.71 9.09 1.29
C GLY A 467 19.14 8.58 1.49
N ARG A 468 20.18 9.28 0.98
CA ARG A 468 21.58 8.92 1.29
C ARG A 468 21.97 9.26 2.73
N THR A 469 21.26 10.19 3.36
CA THR A 469 21.48 10.60 4.75
C THR A 469 20.81 9.67 5.76
N SER A 470 20.00 8.70 5.30
CA SER A 470 19.29 7.76 6.18
C SER A 470 19.34 6.36 5.60
N ARG A 471 20.03 5.46 6.29
CA ARG A 471 20.33 4.11 5.80
C ARG A 471 20.00 3.06 6.84
N LEU A 472 19.56 1.92 6.34
CA LEU A 472 19.28 0.76 7.14
C LEU A 472 20.60 0.02 7.45
N TYR A 473 20.89 -0.18 8.73
CA TYR A 473 22.02 -0.94 9.25
C TYR A 473 21.52 -1.96 10.29
N PRO A 474 22.36 -2.88 10.80
CA PRO A 474 21.92 -3.86 11.80
C PRO A 474 21.25 -3.27 13.05
N GLY A 475 21.52 -2.00 13.39
CA GLY A 475 20.92 -1.30 14.52
C GLY A 475 19.65 -0.51 14.22
N GLY A 476 19.05 -0.64 13.03
CA GLY A 476 17.85 0.08 12.62
C GLY A 476 18.13 1.03 11.45
N ILE A 477 17.33 2.10 11.33
CA ILE A 477 17.50 3.11 10.29
C ILE A 477 18.13 4.38 10.88
N THR A 478 19.20 4.87 10.27
CA THR A 478 19.85 6.10 10.76
C THR A 478 18.98 7.32 10.53
N ARG A 479 18.98 8.28 11.46
CA ARG A 479 18.41 9.60 11.24
C ARG A 479 19.27 10.40 10.26
N GLY A 480 18.63 11.26 9.48
CA GLY A 480 19.25 12.23 8.58
C GLY A 480 18.43 13.52 8.53
N ILE A 481 19.00 14.57 7.95
CA ILE A 481 18.31 15.84 7.71
C ILE A 481 18.58 16.31 6.28
N SER A 482 17.58 16.90 5.63
CA SER A 482 17.63 17.33 4.24
C SER A 482 17.00 18.70 4.07
N PHE A 483 17.75 19.65 3.52
CA PHE A 483 17.28 21.01 3.27
C PHE A 483 16.95 21.22 1.80
N LEU A 484 15.83 21.87 1.50
CA LEU A 484 15.46 22.35 0.18
C LEU A 484 15.39 23.89 0.22
N LEU A 485 16.33 24.55 -0.45
CA LEU A 485 16.32 26.00 -0.64
C LEU A 485 15.68 26.29 -2.00
N GLU A 486 14.45 26.82 -1.99
CA GLU A 486 13.71 27.12 -3.21
C GLU A 486 12.67 28.21 -2.97
N GLU A 487 12.39 29.00 -4.00
CA GLU A 487 11.45 30.11 -3.96
C GLU A 487 10.16 29.80 -4.72
N ASP A 488 9.09 30.56 -4.46
CA ASP A 488 7.84 30.41 -5.19
C ASP A 488 7.95 30.95 -6.62
N PRO A 489 7.28 30.33 -7.60
CA PRO A 489 6.24 29.29 -7.47
C PRO A 489 6.76 27.84 -7.41
N LEU A 490 8.07 27.60 -7.57
CA LEU A 490 8.64 26.24 -7.65
C LEU A 490 8.64 25.49 -6.34
N LYS A 491 8.87 26.19 -5.24
CA LYS A 491 8.70 25.67 -3.89
C LYS A 491 7.31 25.03 -3.73
N THR A 492 6.24 25.80 -3.89
CA THR A 492 4.86 25.30 -3.70
C THR A 492 4.54 24.09 -4.59
N ALA A 493 4.89 24.12 -5.89
CA ALA A 493 4.63 23.00 -6.79
C ALA A 493 5.43 21.73 -6.41
N PHE A 494 6.67 21.91 -5.95
CA PHE A 494 7.51 20.80 -5.49
C PHE A 494 6.95 20.17 -4.21
N LEU A 495 6.62 20.98 -3.21
CA LEU A 495 6.04 20.52 -1.94
C LEU A 495 4.74 19.74 -2.17
N ARG A 496 3.84 20.27 -3.01
CA ARG A 496 2.58 19.60 -3.36
C ARG A 496 2.78 18.26 -4.07
N ARG A 497 3.77 18.16 -4.96
CA ARG A 497 4.12 16.86 -5.57
C ARG A 497 4.79 15.93 -4.56
N ALA A 498 5.57 16.46 -3.62
CA ALA A 498 6.25 15.68 -2.59
C ALA A 498 5.28 15.07 -1.58
N SER A 499 4.19 15.78 -1.23
CA SER A 499 3.14 15.26 -0.34
C SER A 499 2.46 14.01 -0.89
N VAL A 500 2.38 13.85 -2.23
CA VAL A 500 1.88 12.63 -2.89
C VAL A 500 2.72 11.40 -2.56
N TYR A 501 4.04 11.61 -2.46
CA TYR A 501 5.03 10.62 -2.04
C TYR A 501 5.14 10.48 -0.51
N GLU A 502 4.26 11.14 0.25
CA GLU A 502 4.26 11.18 1.71
C GLU A 502 5.58 11.74 2.28
N VAL A 503 6.13 12.73 1.58
CA VAL A 503 7.25 13.55 2.05
C VAL A 503 6.67 14.88 2.52
N GLU A 504 6.65 15.07 3.84
CA GLU A 504 6.18 16.30 4.49
C GLU A 504 7.40 17.19 4.78
N PHE A 505 7.35 18.43 4.31
CA PHE A 505 8.37 19.43 4.61
C PHE A 505 7.91 20.29 5.77
N LYS A 506 8.86 20.67 6.63
CA LYS A 506 8.66 21.69 7.66
C LYS A 506 9.44 22.94 7.28
N ASP A 507 8.89 24.11 7.59
CA ASP A 507 9.66 25.35 7.49
C ASP A 507 10.84 25.32 8.47
N VAL A 508 11.97 25.87 8.07
CA VAL A 508 13.20 25.84 8.88
C VAL A 508 13.03 26.49 10.25
N GLU A 509 12.11 27.46 10.35
CA GLU A 509 11.74 28.13 11.60
C GLU A 509 10.99 27.20 12.58
N GLU A 510 10.37 26.12 12.09
CA GLU A 510 9.63 25.15 12.91
C GLU A 510 10.51 24.00 13.43
N VAL A 511 11.78 23.93 13.00
CA VAL A 511 12.66 22.78 13.25
C VAL A 511 13.86 23.16 14.12
N ASN A 512 14.03 22.44 15.23
CA ASN A 512 15.26 22.53 16.03
C ASN A 512 16.40 21.75 15.34
N VAL A 513 17.06 22.38 14.39
CA VAL A 513 18.11 21.77 13.55
C VAL A 513 19.26 21.20 14.40
N GLU A 514 19.66 21.88 15.47
CA GLU A 514 20.76 21.42 16.34
C GLU A 514 20.45 20.09 17.03
N GLU A 515 19.24 19.94 17.55
CA GLU A 515 18.78 18.71 18.19
C GLU A 515 18.76 17.54 17.20
N VAL A 516 18.21 17.77 16.01
CA VAL A 516 18.19 16.75 14.94
C VAL A 516 19.63 16.35 14.55
N LEU A 517 20.56 17.29 14.41
CA LEU A 517 21.95 16.99 14.09
C LEU A 517 22.66 16.21 15.21
N ARG A 518 22.38 16.49 16.49
CA ARG A 518 22.92 15.69 17.61
C ARG A 518 22.47 14.24 17.53
N GLU A 519 21.20 14.00 17.22
CA GLU A 519 20.69 12.64 17.01
C GLU A 519 21.34 11.95 15.81
N VAL A 520 21.51 12.68 14.70
CA VAL A 520 22.23 12.18 13.51
C VAL A 520 23.64 11.74 13.90
N ASP A 521 24.37 12.54 14.69
CA ASP A 521 25.73 12.25 15.14
C ASP A 521 25.84 11.06 16.09
N GLU A 522 24.86 10.90 16.99
CA GLU A 522 24.73 9.69 17.79
C GLU A 522 24.56 8.45 16.92
N ASP A 523 23.69 8.50 15.92
CA ASP A 523 23.49 7.38 15.00
C ASP A 523 24.75 7.07 14.19
N ARG A 524 25.50 8.08 13.71
CA ARG A 524 26.79 7.85 13.04
C ARG A 524 27.80 7.17 13.96
N ARG A 525 27.83 7.52 15.25
CA ARG A 525 28.66 6.83 16.25
C ARG A 525 28.23 5.37 16.41
N ARG A 526 26.93 5.10 16.55
CA ARG A 526 26.38 3.74 16.67
C ARG A 526 26.69 2.87 15.44
N VAL A 527 26.58 3.42 14.23
CA VAL A 527 26.95 2.70 12.99
C VAL A 527 28.43 2.31 13.00
N ARG A 528 29.33 3.24 13.35
CA ARG A 528 30.77 2.97 13.45
C ARG A 528 31.07 1.90 14.49
N GLU A 529 30.42 1.95 15.65
CA GLU A 529 30.56 0.92 16.69
C GLU A 529 30.01 -0.42 16.25
N ALA A 530 28.87 -0.45 15.56
CA ALA A 530 28.25 -1.67 15.04
C ALA A 530 29.17 -2.38 14.04
N TRP A 531 29.89 -1.62 13.20
CA TRP A 531 30.85 -2.19 12.24
C TRP A 531 32.15 -2.66 12.90
N LYS A 532 32.61 -1.97 13.95
CA LYS A 532 33.79 -2.37 14.74
C LYS A 532 33.52 -3.58 15.63
N HIS A 533 32.33 -3.71 16.19
CA HIS A 533 31.95 -4.78 17.11
C HIS A 533 30.61 -5.44 16.74
N PRO A 534 30.53 -6.18 15.62
CA PRO A 534 29.27 -6.79 15.16
C PRO A 534 28.61 -7.69 16.20
N LYS A 535 29.40 -8.35 17.05
CA LYS A 535 28.91 -9.27 18.10
C LYS A 535 28.20 -8.58 19.27
N LYS A 536 28.39 -7.27 19.48
CA LYS A 536 27.73 -6.50 20.56
C LYS A 536 26.38 -5.93 20.14
N VAL A 537 26.07 -5.91 18.84
CA VAL A 537 24.79 -5.43 18.32
C VAL A 537 23.76 -6.55 18.45
N ARG A 538 23.04 -6.61 19.56
CA ARG A 538 21.98 -7.60 19.76
C ARG A 538 20.67 -7.15 19.09
N GLY A 539 20.12 -8.04 18.26
CA GLY A 539 18.72 -8.17 17.83
C GLY A 539 17.85 -6.91 17.84
N LEU A 540 17.88 -6.15 16.75
CA LEU A 540 17.03 -4.94 16.60
C LEU A 540 15.97 -5.05 15.50
N ILE A 541 16.12 -5.96 14.51
CA ILE A 541 15.06 -6.19 13.52
C ILE A 541 14.06 -7.20 14.09
N ARG A 542 12.97 -6.67 14.64
CA ARG A 542 11.81 -7.44 15.09
C ARG A 542 11.07 -8.03 13.88
N THR A 543 10.27 -9.04 14.13
CA THR A 543 9.43 -9.65 13.07
C THR A 543 7.98 -9.65 13.49
N ALA A 544 7.10 -9.20 12.61
CA ALA A 544 5.66 -9.21 12.87
C ALA A 544 4.90 -9.71 11.65
N VAL A 545 3.80 -10.41 11.92
CA VAL A 545 2.80 -10.80 10.92
C VAL A 545 1.67 -9.80 11.02
N PHE A 546 1.33 -9.16 9.90
CA PHE A 546 0.26 -8.17 9.83
C PHE A 546 -0.91 -8.72 9.01
N VAL A 547 -2.00 -9.06 9.69
CA VAL A 547 -3.18 -9.67 9.08
C VAL A 547 -4.20 -8.59 8.74
N VAL A 548 -4.64 -8.54 7.50
CA VAL A 548 -5.72 -7.65 7.04
C VAL A 548 -6.86 -8.44 6.40
N GLU A 549 -8.03 -7.85 6.23
CA GLU A 549 -9.18 -8.55 5.65
C GLU A 549 -9.07 -8.74 4.13
N SER A 550 -8.54 -7.75 3.40
CA SER A 550 -8.56 -7.78 1.92
C SER A 550 -7.17 -7.87 1.26
N PRO A 551 -7.03 -8.65 0.17
CA PRO A 551 -5.77 -8.74 -0.59
C PRO A 551 -5.31 -7.43 -1.21
N ASN A 552 -6.25 -6.52 -1.49
CA ASN A 552 -5.94 -5.19 -2.00
C ASN A 552 -5.26 -4.35 -0.93
N LYS A 553 -5.84 -4.30 0.28
CA LYS A 553 -5.26 -3.61 1.41
C LYS A 553 -3.86 -4.14 1.73
N ALA A 554 -3.68 -5.47 1.76
CA ALA A 554 -2.37 -6.09 1.97
C ALA A 554 -1.32 -5.59 0.97
N ARG A 555 -1.68 -5.55 -0.32
CA ARG A 555 -0.78 -5.08 -1.39
C ARG A 555 -0.50 -3.58 -1.31
N THR A 556 -1.50 -2.78 -0.95
CA THR A 556 -1.37 -1.32 -0.82
C THR A 556 -0.42 -1.00 0.34
N ILE A 557 -0.66 -1.57 1.53
CA ILE A 557 0.18 -1.38 2.71
C ILE A 557 1.62 -1.81 2.43
N ALA A 558 1.80 -2.99 1.82
CA ALA A 558 3.13 -3.48 1.48
C ALA A 558 3.87 -2.58 0.48
N ARG A 559 3.18 -1.71 -0.27
CA ARG A 559 3.84 -0.78 -1.19
C ARG A 559 4.32 0.52 -0.54
N PHE A 560 3.77 0.87 0.63
CA PHE A 560 4.19 2.08 1.37
C PHE A 560 5.64 2.02 1.83
N PHE A 561 6.13 0.82 2.12
CA PHE A 561 7.47 0.58 2.64
C PHE A 561 8.46 0.14 1.55
N GLY A 562 8.06 0.23 0.27
CA GLY A 562 8.90 -0.09 -0.88
C GLY A 562 8.29 -1.15 -1.79
N ARG A 563 9.12 -1.85 -2.56
CA ARG A 563 8.65 -2.96 -3.40
C ARG A 563 8.63 -4.23 -2.54
N PRO A 564 7.46 -4.80 -2.23
CA PRO A 564 7.40 -5.98 -1.37
C PRO A 564 7.93 -7.21 -2.07
N THR A 565 8.53 -8.09 -1.27
CA THR A 565 8.84 -9.47 -1.68
C THR A 565 7.58 -10.30 -1.51
N LYS A 566 7.13 -10.98 -2.56
CA LYS A 566 5.91 -11.79 -2.49
C LYS A 566 6.27 -13.25 -2.19
N ARG A 567 5.65 -13.83 -1.17
CA ARG A 567 5.62 -15.27 -0.90
C ARG A 567 4.23 -15.85 -1.19
N SER A 568 4.18 -17.16 -1.39
CA SER A 568 2.98 -17.95 -1.63
C SER A 568 3.05 -19.19 -0.75
N ILE A 569 2.41 -19.11 0.41
CA ILE A 569 2.34 -20.18 1.41
C ILE A 569 1.01 -20.89 1.17
N ASP A 570 1.05 -22.16 0.76
CA ASP A 570 -0.14 -22.97 0.42
C ASP A 570 -1.13 -22.27 -0.53
N GLY A 571 -0.58 -21.54 -1.52
CA GLY A 571 -1.38 -20.77 -2.49
C GLY A 571 -1.87 -19.39 -2.00
N ILE A 572 -1.73 -19.08 -0.72
CA ILE A 572 -2.09 -17.77 -0.16
C ILE A 572 -0.92 -16.80 -0.32
N PRO A 573 -1.14 -15.62 -0.94
CA PRO A 573 -0.10 -14.63 -1.11
C PRO A 573 0.18 -13.87 0.20
N SER A 574 1.45 -13.79 0.58
CA SER A 574 1.95 -12.90 1.63
C SER A 574 3.00 -11.94 1.06
N TYR A 575 3.13 -10.77 1.69
CA TYR A 575 4.00 -9.68 1.26
C TYR A 575 4.96 -9.30 2.38
N GLU A 576 6.25 -9.37 2.11
CA GLU A 576 7.30 -9.04 3.08
C GLU A 576 7.95 -7.70 2.76
N VAL A 577 8.04 -6.84 3.78
CA VAL A 577 8.67 -5.52 3.71
C VAL A 577 9.45 -5.22 4.99
N LEU A 578 10.54 -4.48 4.84
CA LEU A 578 11.22 -3.86 5.98
C LEU A 578 10.64 -2.47 6.18
N THR A 579 10.30 -2.08 7.40
CA THR A 579 9.80 -0.73 7.73
C THR A 579 10.82 0.11 8.50
N GLY A 580 12.04 -0.40 8.67
CA GLY A 580 13.07 0.14 9.57
C GLY A 580 13.59 -0.99 10.45
N ASP A 581 13.18 -1.01 11.71
CA ASP A 581 13.49 -2.03 12.72
C ASP A 581 12.53 -3.23 12.71
N LEU A 582 11.63 -3.33 11.72
CA LEU A 582 10.61 -4.38 11.66
C LEU A 582 10.56 -5.03 10.27
N LEU A 583 10.67 -6.36 10.22
CA LEU A 583 10.29 -7.16 9.06
C LEU A 583 8.80 -7.51 9.19
N LEU A 584 7.98 -6.87 8.37
CA LEU A 584 6.54 -7.02 8.36
C LEU A 584 6.12 -8.02 7.27
N THR A 585 5.48 -9.12 7.68
CA THR A 585 4.85 -10.09 6.77
C THR A 585 3.35 -9.82 6.72
N ILE A 586 2.89 -9.19 5.65
CA ILE A 586 1.50 -8.79 5.47
C ILE A 586 0.72 -9.90 4.73
N VAL A 587 -0.37 -10.38 5.31
CA VAL A 587 -1.23 -11.42 4.74
C VAL A 587 -2.70 -11.00 4.80
N ALA A 588 -3.50 -11.45 3.84
CA ALA A 588 -4.93 -11.16 3.80
C ALA A 588 -5.76 -12.40 4.11
N THR A 589 -6.83 -12.24 4.90
CA THR A 589 -7.78 -13.32 5.19
C THR A 589 -8.74 -13.60 4.03
N GLY A 590 -9.00 -12.60 3.18
CA GLY A 590 -10.03 -12.67 2.14
C GLY A 590 -11.46 -12.43 2.65
N GLY A 591 -11.60 -11.70 3.76
CA GLY A 591 -12.83 -11.48 4.51
C GLY A 591 -12.98 -12.47 5.68
N HIS A 592 -14.22 -12.81 6.04
CA HIS A 592 -14.51 -13.80 7.09
C HIS A 592 -13.96 -15.19 6.71
N ILE A 593 -13.20 -15.77 7.65
CA ILE A 593 -12.63 -17.13 7.56
C ILE A 593 -13.54 -18.20 8.17
N VAL A 594 -14.50 -17.79 9.01
CA VAL A 594 -15.53 -18.67 9.53
C VAL A 594 -16.88 -17.99 9.49
N ASP A 595 -17.96 -18.75 9.53
CA ASP A 595 -19.32 -18.24 9.71
C ASP A 595 -20.14 -19.24 10.54
N LEU A 596 -21.30 -18.79 11.02
CA LEU A 596 -22.19 -19.62 11.83
C LEU A 596 -22.67 -20.83 11.01
N THR A 597 -22.48 -22.03 11.54
CA THR A 597 -23.00 -23.28 10.94
C THR A 597 -24.52 -23.17 10.74
N THR A 598 -25.04 -23.88 9.75
CA THR A 598 -26.49 -24.05 9.56
C THR A 598 -27.02 -25.31 10.24
N GLU A 599 -26.14 -26.11 10.86
CA GLU A 599 -26.46 -27.40 11.46
C GLU A 599 -26.26 -27.44 12.99
N GLY A 600 -27.20 -28.08 13.68
CA GLY A 600 -27.15 -28.24 15.14
C GLY A 600 -27.62 -27.01 15.91
N GLY A 601 -27.94 -27.21 17.19
CA GLY A 601 -28.54 -26.19 18.04
C GLY A 601 -29.79 -25.55 17.43
N PHE A 602 -30.07 -24.30 17.80
CA PHE A 602 -31.06 -23.47 17.14
C PHE A 602 -30.40 -22.64 16.03
N HIS A 603 -30.45 -23.16 14.80
CA HIS A 603 -29.85 -22.57 13.59
C HIS A 603 -28.34 -22.23 13.71
N GLY A 604 -27.59 -23.09 14.41
CA GLY A 604 -26.14 -22.94 14.63
C GLY A 604 -25.73 -22.30 15.96
N VAL A 605 -26.68 -22.10 16.87
CA VAL A 605 -26.41 -21.65 18.24
C VAL A 605 -26.86 -22.73 19.23
N GLU A 606 -25.91 -23.27 19.98
CA GLU A 606 -26.16 -24.23 21.05
C GLU A 606 -26.52 -23.50 22.36
N VAL A 607 -27.19 -24.20 23.27
CA VAL A 607 -27.43 -23.72 24.63
C VAL A 607 -26.75 -24.69 25.59
N SER A 608 -25.74 -24.22 26.32
CA SER A 608 -24.99 -24.99 27.31
C SER A 608 -24.88 -24.18 28.59
N ASP A 609 -25.25 -24.77 29.73
CA ASP A 609 -25.14 -24.13 31.06
C ASP A 609 -25.78 -22.73 31.14
N GLY A 610 -26.91 -22.52 30.45
CA GLY A 610 -27.59 -21.23 30.39
C GLY A 610 -26.91 -20.18 29.49
N MET A 611 -25.83 -20.55 28.78
CA MET A 611 -25.14 -19.70 27.80
C MET A 611 -25.57 -20.05 26.38
N TYR A 612 -25.70 -19.02 25.54
CA TYR A 612 -25.82 -19.18 24.09
C TYR A 612 -24.42 -19.31 23.49
N VAL A 613 -24.17 -20.41 22.80
CA VAL A 613 -22.86 -20.77 22.25
C VAL A 613 -22.96 -20.87 20.72
N PRO A 614 -22.59 -19.82 19.99
CA PRO A 614 -22.46 -19.85 18.54
C PRO A 614 -21.44 -20.88 18.08
N VAL A 615 -21.81 -21.69 17.08
CA VAL A 615 -20.92 -22.68 16.47
C VAL A 615 -20.50 -22.17 15.09
N PHE A 616 -19.19 -22.00 14.91
CA PHE A 616 -18.57 -21.51 13.69
C PHE A 616 -17.88 -22.65 12.94
N VAL A 617 -17.97 -22.62 11.61
CA VAL A 617 -17.31 -23.52 10.67
C VAL A 617 -16.61 -22.71 9.60
N THR A 618 -15.68 -23.32 8.87
CA THR A 618 -14.99 -22.63 7.79
C THR A 618 -15.96 -22.20 6.69
N ARG A 619 -15.71 -21.02 6.14
CA ARG A 619 -16.47 -20.51 5.01
C ARG A 619 -15.93 -21.10 3.72
N LYS A 620 -16.82 -21.61 2.89
CA LYS A 620 -16.54 -22.16 1.56
C LYS A 620 -17.06 -21.20 0.48
N ARG A 621 -16.32 -21.07 -0.62
CA ARG A 621 -16.72 -20.30 -1.79
C ARG A 621 -16.57 -21.14 -3.05
N CYS A 622 -17.64 -21.25 -3.83
CA CYS A 622 -17.58 -21.89 -5.14
C CYS A 622 -16.72 -21.05 -6.09
N ILE A 623 -15.69 -21.67 -6.69
CA ILE A 623 -14.82 -21.00 -7.66
C ILE A 623 -15.59 -20.69 -8.96
N LYS A 624 -16.52 -21.58 -9.34
CA LYS A 624 -17.31 -21.48 -10.59
C LYS A 624 -18.38 -20.38 -10.56
N CYS A 625 -19.21 -20.33 -9.50
CA CYS A 625 -20.35 -19.40 -9.44
C CYS A 625 -20.26 -18.34 -8.33
N GLY A 626 -19.22 -18.38 -7.49
CA GLY A 626 -19.01 -17.40 -6.42
C GLY A 626 -19.89 -17.55 -5.18
N HIS A 627 -20.85 -18.49 -5.17
CA HIS A 627 -21.74 -18.74 -4.02
C HIS A 627 -20.93 -19.11 -2.77
N GLN A 628 -21.36 -18.60 -1.62
CA GLN A 628 -20.70 -18.80 -0.33
C GLN A 628 -21.60 -19.59 0.61
N PHE A 629 -21.02 -20.57 1.29
CA PHE A 629 -21.73 -21.53 2.12
C PHE A 629 -20.77 -22.12 3.16
N THR A 630 -21.28 -22.97 4.04
CA THR A 630 -20.53 -23.55 5.16
C THR A 630 -20.56 -25.08 5.12
N ASP A 631 -21.70 -25.70 5.43
CA ASP A 631 -21.78 -27.10 5.86
C ASP A 631 -21.80 -28.13 4.72
N TYR A 632 -21.65 -27.69 3.47
CA TYR A 632 -21.72 -28.55 2.28
C TYR A 632 -20.34 -28.79 1.66
N ASP A 633 -20.14 -29.92 0.97
CA ASP A 633 -18.92 -30.23 0.20
C ASP A 633 -19.09 -30.06 -1.31
N ARG A 634 -20.29 -29.71 -1.75
CA ARG A 634 -20.59 -29.30 -3.12
C ARG A 634 -21.31 -27.97 -3.07
N CYS A 635 -21.11 -27.14 -4.09
CA CYS A 635 -21.82 -25.87 -4.17
C CYS A 635 -23.34 -26.11 -4.20
N PRO A 636 -24.12 -25.61 -3.22
CA PRO A 636 -25.56 -25.85 -3.18
C PRO A 636 -26.31 -25.12 -4.31
N GLN A 637 -25.67 -24.14 -4.95
CA GLN A 637 -26.26 -23.37 -6.05
C GLN A 637 -26.01 -23.98 -7.44
N CYS A 638 -24.82 -24.52 -7.71
CA CYS A 638 -24.44 -24.99 -9.06
C CYS A 638 -23.89 -26.43 -9.11
N GLY A 639 -23.81 -27.13 -7.96
CA GLY A 639 -23.32 -28.50 -7.86
C GLY A 639 -21.81 -28.70 -8.03
N SER A 640 -21.04 -27.64 -8.30
CA SER A 640 -19.58 -27.72 -8.51
C SER A 640 -18.84 -28.21 -7.26
N THR A 641 -17.80 -29.02 -7.48
CA THR A 641 -16.82 -29.47 -6.47
C THR A 641 -15.59 -28.55 -6.39
N GLU A 642 -15.45 -27.60 -7.33
CA GLU A 642 -14.37 -26.60 -7.29
C GLU A 642 -14.66 -25.54 -6.22
N ILE A 643 -14.16 -25.79 -5.02
CA ILE A 643 -14.46 -25.01 -3.82
C ILE A 643 -13.17 -24.52 -3.20
N PHE A 644 -13.15 -23.24 -2.87
CA PHE A 644 -12.16 -22.67 -1.99
C PHE A 644 -12.67 -22.75 -0.55
N ASP A 645 -11.96 -23.51 0.29
CA ASP A 645 -12.21 -23.59 1.74
C ASP A 645 -11.24 -22.66 2.47
N SER A 646 -11.78 -21.78 3.31
CA SER A 646 -10.99 -20.88 4.16
C SER A 646 -10.15 -21.60 5.23
N ARG A 647 -10.31 -22.91 5.42
CA ARG A 647 -9.37 -23.72 6.21
C ARG A 647 -7.91 -23.52 5.80
N VAL A 648 -7.65 -23.42 4.49
CA VAL A 648 -6.29 -23.14 3.97
C VAL A 648 -5.76 -21.80 4.51
N VAL A 649 -6.62 -20.80 4.66
CA VAL A 649 -6.24 -19.50 5.24
C VAL A 649 -5.91 -19.65 6.73
N VAL A 650 -6.70 -20.43 7.48
CA VAL A 650 -6.45 -20.71 8.90
C VAL A 650 -5.09 -21.38 9.09
N ASP A 651 -4.78 -22.39 8.29
CA ASP A 651 -3.52 -23.12 8.38
C ASP A 651 -2.31 -22.25 8.01
N VAL A 652 -2.45 -21.38 7.00
CA VAL A 652 -1.42 -20.38 6.67
C VAL A 652 -1.22 -19.37 7.79
N LEU A 653 -2.30 -18.88 8.43
CA LEU A 653 -2.22 -17.96 9.56
C LEU A 653 -1.51 -18.62 10.76
N ARG A 654 -1.74 -19.91 11.00
CA ARG A 654 -1.03 -20.68 12.05
C ARG A 654 0.45 -20.80 11.78
N LYS A 655 0.84 -21.20 10.55
CA LYS A 655 2.24 -21.26 10.13
C LYS A 655 2.93 -19.90 10.30
N LEU A 656 2.26 -18.82 9.91
CA LEU A 656 2.76 -17.46 10.06
C LEU A 656 2.83 -17.01 11.53
N ALA A 657 1.87 -17.39 12.36
CA ALA A 657 1.88 -17.09 13.79
C ALA A 657 3.04 -17.78 14.51
N VAL A 658 3.38 -19.01 14.12
CA VAL A 658 4.61 -19.69 14.59
C VAL A 658 5.84 -18.99 14.02
N GLU A 659 5.84 -18.58 12.76
CA GLU A 659 6.99 -17.95 12.11
C GLU A 659 7.34 -16.59 12.76
N GLY A 660 6.35 -15.71 12.98
CA GLY A 660 6.53 -14.36 13.51
C GLY A 660 6.60 -14.29 15.03
N GLU A 661 7.24 -13.25 15.58
CA GLU A 661 7.22 -13.02 17.02
C GLU A 661 5.89 -12.42 17.48
N VAL A 662 5.34 -11.51 16.69
CA VAL A 662 4.12 -10.77 17.01
C VAL A 662 3.08 -10.95 15.91
N LEU A 663 1.85 -11.30 16.28
CA LEU A 663 0.70 -11.33 15.38
C LEU A 663 -0.12 -10.05 15.56
N ILE A 664 -0.07 -9.17 14.56
CA ILE A 664 -0.80 -7.90 14.54
C ILE A 664 -1.98 -8.02 13.57
N ILE A 665 -3.18 -7.67 14.03
CA ILE A 665 -4.40 -7.77 13.23
C ILE A 665 -4.93 -6.37 12.92
N GLY A 666 -4.82 -5.99 11.65
CA GLY A 666 -5.16 -4.70 11.08
C GLY A 666 -6.42 -4.74 10.21
N THR A 667 -7.50 -5.33 10.69
CA THR A 667 -8.80 -5.36 10.01
C THR A 667 -9.51 -4.01 10.06
N ASP A 668 -10.58 -3.84 9.28
CA ASP A 668 -11.40 -2.63 9.29
C ASP A 668 -11.81 -2.18 10.71
N PRO A 669 -11.91 -0.87 10.97
CA PRO A 669 -12.19 -0.32 12.30
C PRO A 669 -13.68 -0.42 12.69
N ASP A 670 -14.40 -1.48 12.29
CA ASP A 670 -15.82 -1.67 12.61
C ASP A 670 -16.06 -2.97 13.40
N THR A 671 -17.31 -3.20 13.83
CA THR A 671 -17.67 -4.44 14.54
C THR A 671 -17.42 -5.71 13.72
N GLU A 672 -17.49 -5.62 12.39
CA GLU A 672 -17.23 -6.74 11.48
C GLU A 672 -15.73 -7.09 11.45
N GLY A 673 -14.87 -6.09 11.29
CA GLY A 673 -13.42 -6.22 11.35
C GLY A 673 -12.95 -6.68 12.72
N GLU A 674 -13.58 -6.23 13.81
CA GLU A 674 -13.26 -6.69 15.16
C GLU A 674 -13.59 -8.18 15.37
N LYS A 675 -14.71 -8.67 14.81
CA LYS A 675 -15.01 -10.11 14.81
C LYS A 675 -13.98 -10.91 14.03
N ILE A 676 -13.56 -10.45 12.85
CA ILE A 676 -12.51 -11.13 12.07
C ILE A 676 -11.21 -11.17 12.89
N ALA A 677 -10.86 -10.07 13.56
CA ALA A 677 -9.68 -10.04 14.43
C ALA A 677 -9.78 -11.05 15.56
N TRP A 678 -10.94 -11.13 16.20
CA TRP A 678 -11.20 -12.13 17.23
C TRP A 678 -11.07 -13.57 16.70
N ASP A 679 -11.62 -13.88 15.53
CA ASP A 679 -11.50 -15.21 14.92
C ASP A 679 -10.05 -15.60 14.64
N VAL A 680 -9.28 -14.68 14.06
CA VAL A 680 -7.85 -14.90 13.80
C VAL A 680 -7.11 -15.15 15.12
N ALA A 681 -7.39 -14.37 16.16
CA ALA A 681 -6.79 -14.54 17.47
C ALA A 681 -7.14 -15.91 18.11
N GLN A 682 -8.39 -16.36 18.01
CA GLN A 682 -8.80 -17.68 18.53
C GLN A 682 -8.19 -18.83 17.73
N LEU A 683 -8.09 -18.70 16.40
CA LEU A 683 -7.69 -19.79 15.53
C LEU A 683 -6.18 -19.94 15.32
N ALA A 684 -5.41 -18.85 15.48
CA ALA A 684 -3.96 -18.84 15.27
C ALA A 684 -3.17 -18.11 16.37
N GLY A 685 -3.81 -17.23 17.15
CA GLY A 685 -3.12 -16.37 18.12
C GLY A 685 -2.44 -17.12 19.27
N PHE A 686 -2.92 -18.30 19.65
CA PHE A 686 -2.28 -19.13 20.68
C PHE A 686 -0.91 -19.69 20.27
N LEU A 687 -0.56 -19.64 18.97
CA LEU A 687 0.76 -20.03 18.45
C LEU A 687 1.74 -18.85 18.40
N ALA A 688 1.23 -17.62 18.47
CA ALA A 688 2.06 -16.42 18.52
C ALA A 688 2.48 -16.13 19.97
N ARG A 689 3.61 -15.45 20.15
CA ARG A 689 4.02 -14.98 21.49
C ARG A 689 3.14 -13.85 21.98
N GLU A 690 2.77 -12.96 21.06
CA GLU A 690 1.95 -11.78 21.31
C GLU A 690 0.91 -11.62 20.20
N VAL A 691 -0.29 -11.18 20.57
CA VAL A 691 -1.39 -10.89 19.64
C VAL A 691 -1.93 -9.51 19.93
N TRP A 692 -1.98 -8.66 18.91
CA TRP A 692 -2.39 -7.26 19.03
C TRP A 692 -3.34 -6.84 17.92
N ARG A 693 -4.18 -5.84 18.21
CA ARG A 693 -5.07 -5.15 17.28
C ARG A 693 -4.46 -3.81 16.86
N ALA A 694 -4.50 -3.51 15.56
CA ALA A 694 -4.06 -2.24 14.98
C ALA A 694 -5.21 -1.54 14.25
N GLU A 695 -5.78 -0.49 14.84
CA GLU A 695 -6.89 0.26 14.26
C GLU A 695 -6.39 1.44 13.40
N PHE A 696 -6.90 1.59 12.18
CA PHE A 696 -6.61 2.73 11.31
C PHE A 696 -7.81 3.09 10.43
N HIS A 697 -7.99 4.40 10.22
CA HIS A 697 -9.15 4.97 9.53
C HIS A 697 -8.86 5.41 8.09
N GLU A 698 -7.60 5.31 7.67
CA GLU A 698 -7.13 5.55 6.32
C GLU A 698 -5.99 4.58 6.02
N VAL A 699 -5.91 4.09 4.78
CA VAL A 699 -4.81 3.23 4.34
C VAL A 699 -3.70 4.12 3.79
N THR A 700 -2.91 4.74 4.68
CA THR A 700 -1.76 5.59 4.33
C THR A 700 -0.52 5.15 5.11
N LYS A 701 0.71 5.47 4.64
CA LYS A 701 1.93 5.08 5.37
C LYS A 701 1.96 5.66 6.77
N ARG A 702 1.50 6.91 6.92
CA ARG A 702 1.40 7.60 8.22
C ARG A 702 0.46 6.86 9.16
N ALA A 703 -0.78 6.60 8.73
CA ALA A 703 -1.77 5.95 9.60
C ALA A 703 -1.38 4.52 9.97
N ILE A 704 -0.78 3.76 9.05
CA ILE A 704 -0.25 2.42 9.38
C ILE A 704 0.93 2.53 10.36
N GLY A 705 1.84 3.49 10.17
CA GLY A 705 2.95 3.71 11.09
C GLY A 705 2.52 4.17 12.49
N GLU A 706 1.43 4.93 12.60
CA GLU A 706 0.79 5.27 13.88
C GLU A 706 0.10 4.06 14.51
N ALA A 707 -0.65 3.27 13.73
CA ALA A 707 -1.32 2.07 14.21
C ALA A 707 -0.34 1.01 14.72
N LEU A 708 0.82 0.85 14.07
CA LEU A 708 1.89 -0.06 14.53
C LEU A 708 2.57 0.41 15.83
N ARG A 709 2.47 1.70 16.18
CA ARG A 709 2.99 2.26 17.45
C ARG A 709 1.95 2.23 18.58
N ASN A 710 0.67 2.28 18.23
CA ASN A 710 -0.46 2.34 19.16
C ASN A 710 -1.29 1.05 19.10
N LEU A 711 -0.64 -0.09 19.37
CA LEU A 711 -1.30 -1.39 19.43
C LEU A 711 -2.17 -1.50 20.68
N HIS A 712 -3.31 -2.19 20.57
CA HIS A 712 -4.22 -2.44 21.69
C HIS A 712 -4.81 -3.86 21.63
N GLU A 713 -5.54 -4.25 22.66
CA GLU A 713 -6.25 -5.52 22.70
C GLU A 713 -7.55 -5.48 21.89
N ILE A 714 -8.05 -6.65 21.51
CA ILE A 714 -9.33 -6.78 20.79
C ILE A 714 -10.49 -6.34 21.69
N ASP A 715 -11.37 -5.50 21.17
CA ASP A 715 -12.56 -5.00 21.89
C ASP A 715 -13.68 -6.04 21.88
N GLU A 716 -13.79 -6.79 22.99
CA GLU A 716 -14.83 -7.79 23.17
C GLU A 716 -16.26 -7.24 23.02
N LYS A 717 -16.52 -5.96 23.35
CA LYS A 717 -17.87 -5.40 23.25
C LYS A 717 -18.30 -5.30 21.79
N ARG A 718 -17.39 -4.90 20.91
CA ARG A 718 -17.61 -4.87 19.45
C ARG A 718 -17.81 -6.28 18.90
N VAL A 719 -17.05 -7.27 19.38
CA VAL A 719 -17.22 -8.69 19.00
C VAL A 719 -18.61 -9.21 19.41
N ARG A 720 -19.01 -8.98 20.68
CA ARG A 720 -20.35 -9.36 21.17
C ARG A 720 -21.45 -8.72 20.36
N ALA A 721 -21.33 -7.42 20.05
CA ALA A 721 -22.29 -6.70 19.22
C ALA A 721 -22.42 -7.34 17.82
N GLN A 722 -21.30 -7.72 17.21
CA GLN A 722 -21.29 -8.41 15.91
C GLN A 722 -21.97 -9.78 15.99
N ILE A 723 -21.65 -10.59 17.02
CA ILE A 723 -22.23 -11.92 17.21
C ILE A 723 -23.74 -11.83 17.42
N VAL A 724 -24.21 -10.95 18.30
CA VAL A 724 -25.64 -10.75 18.56
C VAL A 724 -26.36 -10.36 17.27
N ARG A 725 -25.82 -9.39 16.52
CA ARG A 725 -26.37 -8.99 15.22
C ARG A 725 -26.43 -10.18 14.25
N ARG A 726 -25.37 -10.98 14.15
CA ARG A 726 -25.30 -12.13 13.24
C ARG A 726 -26.31 -13.22 13.61
N VAL A 727 -26.47 -13.49 14.90
CA VAL A 727 -27.44 -14.46 15.44
C VAL A 727 -28.87 -13.96 15.22
N GLU A 728 -29.16 -12.69 15.50
CA GLU A 728 -30.46 -12.07 15.26
C GLU A 728 -30.86 -12.16 13.78
N ASP A 729 -29.96 -11.76 12.88
CA ASP A 729 -30.19 -11.84 11.43
C ASP A 729 -30.38 -13.29 10.97
N ARG A 730 -29.69 -14.26 11.59
CA ARG A 730 -29.87 -15.69 11.32
C ARG A 730 -31.24 -16.19 11.76
N TRP A 731 -31.59 -16.01 13.03
CA TRP A 731 -32.82 -16.55 13.61
C TRP A 731 -34.06 -15.93 12.97
N ILE A 732 -34.14 -14.59 12.94
CA ILE A 732 -35.29 -13.90 12.34
C ILE A 732 -35.35 -14.20 10.85
N GLY A 733 -34.20 -14.18 10.16
CA GLY A 733 -34.13 -14.42 8.74
C GLY A 733 -34.59 -15.82 8.36
N PHE A 734 -34.08 -16.86 9.02
CA PHE A 734 -34.42 -18.26 8.71
C PHE A 734 -35.88 -18.58 9.04
N GLU A 735 -36.38 -18.15 10.21
CA GLU A 735 -37.77 -18.42 10.60
C GLU A 735 -38.77 -17.74 9.66
N LEU A 736 -38.60 -16.44 9.41
CA LEU A 736 -39.50 -15.71 8.52
C LEU A 736 -39.39 -16.20 7.07
N SER A 737 -38.18 -16.50 6.58
CA SER A 737 -38.00 -17.04 5.24
C SER A 737 -38.68 -18.40 5.10
N THR A 738 -38.52 -19.28 6.09
CA THR A 738 -39.16 -20.61 6.09
C THR A 738 -40.68 -20.48 6.09
N LEU A 739 -41.23 -19.56 6.89
CA LEU A 739 -42.66 -19.26 6.88
C LEU A 739 -43.14 -18.80 5.50
N LEU A 740 -42.44 -17.84 4.88
CA LEU A 740 -42.77 -17.36 3.53
C LEU A 740 -42.69 -18.49 2.49
N GLN A 741 -41.65 -19.31 2.53
CA GLN A 741 -41.46 -20.42 1.60
C GLN A 741 -42.59 -21.45 1.72
N ARG A 742 -43.06 -21.75 2.94
CA ARG A 742 -44.23 -22.62 3.17
C ARG A 742 -45.51 -22.00 2.61
N VAL A 743 -45.76 -20.72 2.90
CA VAL A 743 -46.99 -20.02 2.49
C VAL A 743 -47.07 -19.85 0.96
N PHE A 744 -45.96 -19.50 0.31
CA PHE A 744 -45.93 -19.19 -1.12
C PHE A 744 -45.42 -20.33 -2.01
N GLY A 745 -44.96 -21.44 -1.44
CA GLY A 745 -44.40 -22.59 -2.17
C GLY A 745 -43.08 -22.30 -2.92
N LYS A 746 -42.43 -21.17 -2.64
CA LYS A 746 -41.23 -20.69 -3.35
C LYS A 746 -40.01 -20.67 -2.45
N LYS A 747 -39.09 -21.62 -2.65
CA LYS A 747 -37.86 -21.80 -1.83
C LYS A 747 -36.84 -20.66 -1.93
N ASN A 748 -36.97 -19.77 -2.91
CA ASN A 748 -36.05 -18.64 -3.12
C ASN A 748 -36.52 -17.33 -2.47
N LEU A 749 -37.59 -17.36 -1.68
CA LEU A 749 -38.04 -16.19 -0.91
C LEU A 749 -37.22 -16.06 0.37
N SER A 750 -36.82 -14.82 0.67
CA SER A 750 -36.18 -14.43 1.92
C SER A 750 -36.97 -13.33 2.63
N ALA A 751 -36.92 -13.37 3.95
CA ALA A 751 -37.30 -12.27 4.83
C ALA A 751 -36.17 -12.00 5.81
N GLY A 752 -36.14 -10.78 6.34
CA GLY A 752 -35.13 -10.37 7.29
C GLY A 752 -35.55 -9.11 8.00
N ARG A 753 -34.96 -8.89 9.17
CA ARG A 753 -35.30 -7.80 10.10
C ARG A 753 -35.31 -6.42 9.44
N ALA A 754 -34.37 -6.12 8.55
CA ALA A 754 -34.30 -4.84 7.84
C ALA A 754 -34.97 -4.86 6.45
N GLN A 755 -34.80 -5.95 5.69
CA GLN A 755 -35.34 -6.09 4.33
C GLN A 755 -36.87 -6.01 4.32
N THR A 756 -37.53 -6.65 5.28
CA THR A 756 -38.99 -6.73 5.33
C THR A 756 -39.65 -5.37 5.60
N PRO A 757 -39.24 -4.58 6.62
CA PRO A 757 -39.74 -3.22 6.80
C PRO A 757 -39.45 -2.29 5.61
N THR A 758 -38.26 -2.36 5.02
CA THR A 758 -37.91 -1.52 3.85
C THR A 758 -38.81 -1.81 2.65
N LEU A 759 -39.09 -3.09 2.37
CA LEU A 759 -40.06 -3.47 1.35
C LEU A 759 -41.46 -2.94 1.68
N GLY A 760 -41.85 -2.96 2.95
CA GLY A 760 -43.08 -2.35 3.45
C GLY A 760 -43.18 -0.86 3.09
N TRP A 761 -42.14 -0.07 3.37
CA TRP A 761 -42.09 1.36 3.01
C TRP A 761 -42.16 1.58 1.50
N ILE A 762 -41.52 0.73 0.69
CA ILE A 762 -41.61 0.82 -0.77
C ILE A 762 -43.04 0.56 -1.24
N ILE A 763 -43.71 -0.46 -0.70
CA ILE A 763 -45.11 -0.78 -1.03
C ILE A 763 -46.03 0.35 -0.60
N GLU A 764 -45.81 0.93 0.57
CA GLU A 764 -46.58 2.07 1.07
C GLU A 764 -46.38 3.31 0.18
N ALA A 765 -45.13 3.63 -0.16
CA ALA A 765 -44.79 4.73 -1.07
C ALA A 765 -45.41 4.52 -2.45
N TYR A 766 -45.36 3.29 -2.98
CA TYR A 766 -46.02 2.94 -4.23
C TYR A 766 -47.55 3.10 -4.13
N SER A 767 -48.16 2.63 -3.05
CA SER A 767 -49.61 2.73 -2.83
C SER A 767 -50.07 4.18 -2.73
N LYS A 768 -49.33 5.01 -1.99
CA LYS A 768 -49.53 6.47 -1.95
C LYS A 768 -49.40 7.07 -3.34
N SER A 769 -48.40 6.64 -4.12
CA SER A 769 -48.21 7.16 -5.48
C SER A 769 -49.34 6.83 -6.47
N ARG A 770 -50.14 5.78 -6.18
CA ARG A 770 -51.31 5.41 -6.99
C ARG A 770 -52.51 6.31 -6.70
N LYS A 771 -52.59 6.87 -5.48
CA LYS A 771 -53.55 7.92 -5.17
C LYS A 771 -53.15 9.16 -5.96
N ARG A 772 -54.14 9.77 -6.61
CA ARG A 772 -53.92 10.89 -7.52
C ARG A 772 -54.54 12.14 -6.90
N LYS A 773 -53.74 13.17 -6.71
CA LYS A 773 -54.24 14.52 -6.46
C LYS A 773 -54.10 15.40 -7.70
N LYS A 774 -55.03 16.33 -7.86
CA LYS A 774 -54.92 17.36 -8.90
C LYS A 774 -53.91 18.40 -8.41
N VAL A 775 -52.97 18.74 -9.28
CA VAL A 775 -52.09 19.89 -9.09
C VAL A 775 -52.11 20.72 -10.35
N TRP A 776 -51.96 22.01 -10.19
CA TRP A 776 -51.84 22.96 -11.28
C TRP A 776 -50.36 23.29 -11.45
N ILE A 777 -49.88 23.12 -12.67
CA ILE A 777 -48.52 23.48 -13.06
C ILE A 777 -48.62 24.75 -13.88
N VAL A 778 -48.10 25.84 -13.33
CA VAL A 778 -47.98 27.14 -13.99
C VAL A 778 -46.59 27.20 -14.62
N ALA A 779 -46.51 27.17 -15.95
CA ALA A 779 -45.26 27.28 -16.69
C ALA A 779 -45.22 28.60 -17.46
N GLY A 780 -44.18 29.40 -17.24
CA GLY A 780 -43.92 30.63 -17.98
C GLY A 780 -42.48 30.64 -18.50
N ASP A 781 -42.07 31.74 -19.14
CA ASP A 781 -40.71 31.87 -19.65
C ASP A 781 -39.68 31.76 -18.51
N GLY A 782 -38.87 30.69 -18.55
CA GLY A 782 -37.86 30.41 -17.54
C GLY A 782 -38.35 29.87 -16.19
N PHE A 783 -39.63 29.51 -16.00
CA PHE A 783 -40.11 28.96 -14.72
C PHE A 783 -41.26 27.94 -14.79
N SER A 784 -41.35 27.12 -13.74
CA SER A 784 -42.46 26.18 -13.52
C SER A 784 -42.77 26.12 -12.03
N LEU A 785 -43.99 26.50 -11.66
CA LEU A 785 -44.49 26.46 -10.29
C LEU A 785 -45.59 25.40 -10.19
N ARG A 786 -45.51 24.57 -9.16
CA ARG A 786 -46.54 23.60 -8.80
C ARG A 786 -47.36 24.15 -7.64
N THR A 787 -48.68 24.22 -7.80
CA THR A 787 -49.62 24.58 -6.73
C THR A 787 -50.74 23.56 -6.61
N GLU A 788 -51.31 23.45 -5.41
CA GLU A 788 -52.55 22.71 -5.15
C GLU A 788 -53.78 23.62 -5.25
N GLU A 789 -53.58 24.94 -5.40
CA GLU A 789 -54.66 25.88 -5.65
C GLU A 789 -55.26 25.70 -7.06
N GLU A 790 -56.58 25.77 -7.13
CA GLU A 790 -57.30 25.65 -8.39
C GLU A 790 -57.16 26.91 -9.24
N LEU A 791 -56.67 26.72 -10.48
CA LEU A 791 -56.44 27.77 -11.46
C LEU A 791 -57.12 27.46 -12.82
N PRO A 792 -57.43 28.48 -13.62
CA PRO A 792 -57.93 28.30 -14.98
C PRO A 792 -56.89 27.58 -15.85
N THR A 793 -57.27 26.46 -16.50
CA THR A 793 -56.39 25.73 -17.43
C THR A 793 -56.30 26.40 -18.80
N GLY A 794 -55.11 26.39 -19.39
CA GLY A 794 -54.86 26.96 -20.72
C GLY A 794 -53.76 27.99 -20.69
N VAL A 795 -53.72 28.84 -21.72
CA VAL A 795 -52.82 29.99 -21.78
C VAL A 795 -53.55 31.17 -21.13
N THR A 796 -52.91 31.81 -20.15
CA THR A 796 -53.46 32.98 -19.43
C THR A 796 -52.35 33.98 -19.18
N ARG A 797 -52.70 35.19 -18.75
CA ARG A 797 -51.74 36.19 -18.28
C ARG A 797 -51.52 36.05 -16.78
N ALA A 798 -50.26 36.13 -16.37
CA ALA A 798 -49.85 36.31 -14.98
C ALA A 798 -49.19 37.68 -14.83
N VAL A 799 -49.48 38.39 -13.75
CA VAL A 799 -48.69 39.56 -13.35
C VAL A 799 -47.65 39.08 -12.35
N VAL A 800 -46.37 39.17 -12.72
CA VAL A 800 -45.25 38.81 -11.87
C VAL A 800 -44.71 40.07 -11.22
N ARG A 801 -44.71 40.10 -9.88
CA ARG A 801 -44.19 41.20 -9.08
C ARG A 801 -43.10 40.69 -8.14
N GLU A 802 -41.94 41.38 -8.13
CA GLU A 802 -40.94 41.17 -7.09
C GLU A 802 -41.44 41.79 -5.78
N VAL A 803 -41.51 40.97 -4.73
CA VAL A 803 -42.01 41.36 -3.40
C VAL A 803 -40.86 41.80 -2.51
N SER A 804 -39.75 41.05 -2.55
CA SER A 804 -38.54 41.36 -1.79
C SER A 804 -37.31 40.72 -2.44
N SER A 805 -36.15 41.37 -2.25
CA SER A 805 -34.83 40.80 -2.47
C SER A 805 -34.04 40.83 -1.16
N SER A 806 -33.35 39.74 -0.84
CA SER A 806 -32.51 39.61 0.34
C SER A 806 -31.27 38.78 0.02
N VAL A 807 -30.22 38.88 0.83
CA VAL A 807 -29.04 38.04 0.71
C VAL A 807 -29.05 37.02 1.84
N GLU A 808 -29.19 35.73 1.49
CA GLU A 808 -29.16 34.60 2.42
C GLU A 808 -27.72 34.08 2.56
N GLU A 809 -27.23 33.93 3.79
CA GLU A 809 -26.02 33.16 4.07
C GLU A 809 -26.34 31.67 4.09
N VAL A 810 -25.80 30.94 3.12
CA VAL A 810 -26.01 29.50 2.98
C VAL A 810 -24.74 28.78 3.45
N PRO A 811 -24.73 28.19 4.67
CA PRO A 811 -23.57 27.46 5.16
C PRO A 811 -23.27 26.26 4.26
N PRO A 812 -21.99 25.87 4.15
CA PRO A 812 -21.65 24.69 3.38
C PRO A 812 -22.26 23.44 4.00
N PRO A 813 -22.50 22.40 3.20
CA PRO A 813 -22.87 21.12 3.77
C PRO A 813 -21.68 20.42 4.45
N PRO A 814 -21.93 19.53 5.43
CA PRO A 814 -20.88 18.74 6.06
C PRO A 814 -20.19 17.78 5.07
N PRO A 815 -19.00 17.26 5.43
CA PRO A 815 -18.40 16.11 4.77
C PRO A 815 -19.38 14.93 4.68
N PHE A 816 -19.11 14.02 3.77
CA PHE A 816 -20.00 12.87 3.59
C PHE A 816 -19.96 11.92 4.79
N THR A 817 -21.13 11.47 5.20
CA THR A 817 -21.37 10.20 5.90
C THR A 817 -21.74 9.13 4.88
N THR A 818 -21.85 7.86 5.27
CA THR A 818 -22.24 6.78 4.34
C THR A 818 -23.60 7.05 3.70
N ASP A 819 -24.62 7.42 4.48
CA ASP A 819 -25.97 7.67 3.96
C ASP A 819 -26.01 8.85 2.98
N SER A 820 -25.32 9.95 3.32
CA SER A 820 -25.32 11.15 2.49
C SER A 820 -24.50 10.94 1.22
N MET A 821 -23.38 10.20 1.28
CA MET A 821 -22.63 9.78 0.09
C MET A 821 -23.50 8.95 -0.86
N LEU A 822 -24.22 7.95 -0.35
CA LEU A 822 -25.05 7.06 -1.18
C LEU A 822 -26.21 7.80 -1.83
N ARG A 823 -26.89 8.67 -1.07
CA ARG A 823 -27.96 9.52 -1.58
C ARG A 823 -27.45 10.44 -2.70
N GLU A 824 -26.31 11.08 -2.49
CA GLU A 824 -25.73 12.01 -3.46
C GLU A 824 -25.16 11.30 -4.69
N ALA A 825 -24.52 10.14 -4.52
CA ALA A 825 -24.07 9.31 -5.64
C ALA A 825 -25.26 8.86 -6.52
N SER A 826 -26.38 8.48 -5.92
CA SER A 826 -27.61 8.15 -6.68
C SER A 826 -28.20 9.39 -7.37
N ARG A 827 -28.24 10.54 -6.69
CA ARG A 827 -28.83 11.77 -7.22
C ARG A 827 -28.02 12.36 -8.39
N VAL A 828 -26.72 12.51 -8.18
CA VAL A 828 -25.78 13.21 -9.07
C VAL A 828 -25.19 12.26 -10.12
N LEU A 829 -24.68 11.10 -9.70
CA LEU A 829 -23.97 10.16 -10.58
C LEU A 829 -24.88 9.07 -11.18
N LYS A 830 -26.15 9.00 -10.75
CA LYS A 830 -27.08 7.91 -11.11
C LYS A 830 -26.53 6.52 -10.76
N MET A 831 -25.73 6.46 -9.70
CA MET A 831 -25.07 5.25 -9.25
C MET A 831 -25.92 4.51 -8.22
N GLU A 832 -26.13 3.21 -8.44
CA GLU A 832 -26.81 2.36 -7.47
C GLU A 832 -26.04 2.28 -6.15
N ALA A 833 -26.75 2.17 -5.03
CA ALA A 833 -26.14 2.18 -3.69
C ALA A 833 -25.08 1.08 -3.51
N TYR A 834 -25.34 -0.14 -3.99
CA TYR A 834 -24.39 -1.24 -3.93
C TYR A 834 -23.10 -0.92 -4.72
N ARG A 835 -23.25 -0.33 -5.90
CA ARG A 835 -22.11 0.05 -6.75
C ARG A 835 -21.30 1.18 -6.11
N ALA A 836 -21.96 2.18 -5.54
CA ALA A 836 -21.32 3.27 -4.81
C ALA A 836 -20.52 2.77 -3.60
N MET A 837 -21.09 1.87 -2.79
CA MET A 837 -20.37 1.23 -1.68
C MET A 837 -19.15 0.44 -2.14
N SER A 838 -19.28 -0.38 -3.18
CA SER A 838 -18.16 -1.16 -3.73
C SER A 838 -17.03 -0.26 -4.24
N ILE A 839 -17.36 0.85 -4.91
CA ILE A 839 -16.36 1.82 -5.38
C ILE A 839 -15.72 2.57 -4.21
N ALA A 840 -16.49 2.96 -3.20
CA ALA A 840 -15.96 3.59 -2.00
C ALA A 840 -15.00 2.66 -1.24
N GLN A 841 -15.32 1.37 -1.14
CA GLN A 841 -14.40 0.36 -0.60
C GLN A 841 -13.10 0.29 -1.41
N ASP A 842 -13.17 0.22 -2.74
CA ASP A 842 -11.98 0.24 -3.60
C ASP A 842 -11.13 1.50 -3.36
N LEU A 843 -11.76 2.68 -3.27
CA LEU A 843 -11.06 3.95 -3.02
C LEU A 843 -10.37 3.98 -1.64
N PHE A 844 -11.03 3.43 -0.62
CA PHE A 844 -10.47 3.31 0.73
C PHE A 844 -9.27 2.34 0.75
N GLU A 845 -9.39 1.15 0.14
CA GLU A 845 -8.31 0.16 0.08
C GLU A 845 -7.10 0.62 -0.76
N LEU A 846 -7.32 1.56 -1.68
CA LEU A 846 -6.27 2.25 -2.44
C LEU A 846 -5.64 3.43 -1.66
N GLY A 847 -6.16 3.75 -0.48
CA GLY A 847 -5.65 4.84 0.35
C GLY A 847 -6.00 6.22 -0.16
N LEU A 848 -7.09 6.38 -0.92
CA LEU A 848 -7.53 7.66 -1.51
C LEU A 848 -8.59 8.38 -0.70
N ILE A 849 -9.38 7.64 0.09
CA ILE A 849 -10.38 8.21 1.00
C ILE A 849 -10.29 7.57 2.39
N THR A 850 -10.85 8.25 3.39
CA THR A 850 -11.07 7.70 4.74
C THR A 850 -12.09 6.55 4.71
N TYR A 851 -12.20 5.83 5.83
CA TYR A 851 -13.12 4.71 5.97
C TYR A 851 -14.57 5.10 5.60
N HIS A 852 -15.16 4.33 4.69
CA HIS A 852 -16.39 4.69 3.99
C HIS A 852 -17.69 4.25 4.69
N ARG A 853 -17.58 3.47 5.78
CA ARG A 853 -18.71 3.06 6.64
C ARG A 853 -18.68 3.88 7.93
N THR A 854 -19.25 5.08 7.87
CA THR A 854 -19.22 6.08 8.94
C THR A 854 -20.55 6.83 8.98
N ASP A 855 -21.05 7.05 10.19
CA ASP A 855 -22.20 7.89 10.51
C ASP A 855 -21.80 9.28 11.02
N SER A 856 -20.49 9.52 11.17
CA SER A 856 -19.94 10.76 11.71
C SER A 856 -19.46 11.69 10.59
N PRO A 857 -19.83 12.99 10.59
CA PRO A 857 -19.26 13.98 9.68
C PRO A 857 -17.95 14.61 10.19
N ARG A 858 -17.42 14.14 11.34
CA ARG A 858 -16.24 14.72 12.02
C ARG A 858 -15.00 14.80 11.12
N VAL A 859 -14.21 15.86 11.27
CA VAL A 859 -12.93 16.05 10.57
C VAL A 859 -11.76 16.10 11.56
N SER A 860 -10.74 15.28 11.35
CA SER A 860 -9.50 15.30 12.15
C SER A 860 -8.54 16.41 11.73
N ASP A 861 -7.49 16.64 12.52
CA ASP A 861 -6.44 17.61 12.19
C ASP A 861 -5.72 17.26 10.88
N ALA A 862 -5.58 15.96 10.57
CA ALA A 862 -5.07 15.50 9.29
C ALA A 862 -5.98 15.93 8.13
N GLY A 863 -7.30 15.80 8.30
CA GLY A 863 -8.28 16.28 7.32
C GLY A 863 -8.23 17.79 7.12
N LEU A 864 -8.11 18.56 8.20
CA LEU A 864 -7.99 20.02 8.14
C LEU A 864 -6.72 20.45 7.39
N ARG A 865 -5.60 19.75 7.56
CA ARG A 865 -4.37 20.00 6.78
C ARG A 865 -4.56 19.76 5.29
N VAL A 866 -5.22 18.65 4.92
CA VAL A 866 -5.54 18.32 3.52
C VAL A 866 -6.38 19.43 2.89
N ALA A 867 -7.41 19.91 3.58
CA ALA A 867 -8.26 20.99 3.08
C ALA A 867 -7.50 22.33 2.98
N ARG A 868 -6.67 22.66 3.97
CA ARG A 868 -5.84 23.88 3.96
C ARG A 868 -4.88 23.91 2.78
N GLU A 869 -4.23 22.80 2.47
CA GLU A 869 -3.28 22.72 1.34
C GLU A 869 -3.97 22.92 -0.03
N VAL A 870 -5.24 22.54 -0.15
CA VAL A 870 -6.00 22.71 -1.40
C VAL A 870 -6.66 24.10 -1.49
N LEU A 871 -7.25 24.59 -0.40
CA LEU A 871 -8.04 25.82 -0.39
C LEU A 871 -7.20 27.08 -0.20
N GLY A 872 -6.01 26.98 0.41
CA GLY A 872 -5.15 28.13 0.69
C GLY A 872 -5.88 29.20 1.49
N GLU A 873 -5.98 30.40 0.93
CA GLU A 873 -6.67 31.55 1.54
C GLU A 873 -8.18 31.34 1.71
N GLU A 874 -8.81 30.48 0.90
CA GLU A 874 -10.24 30.14 1.02
C GLU A 874 -10.52 29.14 2.17
N PHE A 875 -9.51 28.73 2.93
CA PHE A 875 -9.67 27.72 3.98
C PHE A 875 -10.40 28.28 5.22
N THR A 876 -11.55 27.68 5.54
CA THR A 876 -12.31 27.90 6.78
C THR A 876 -12.35 26.61 7.61
N PRO A 877 -11.62 26.52 8.73
CA PRO A 877 -11.54 25.29 9.51
C PRO A 877 -12.87 24.95 10.19
N ARG A 878 -13.44 23.78 9.88
CA ARG A 878 -14.66 23.25 10.54
C ARG A 878 -14.50 21.78 10.89
N ARG A 879 -14.66 21.44 12.18
CA ARG A 879 -14.56 20.04 12.67
C ARG A 879 -15.84 19.22 12.46
N TRP A 880 -17.00 19.87 12.28
CA TRP A 880 -18.31 19.24 12.00
C TRP A 880 -18.85 18.25 13.06
N GLY A 881 -18.24 18.17 14.25
CA GLY A 881 -18.71 17.35 15.37
C GLY A 881 -17.61 17.13 16.42
N GLU A 882 -18.01 16.64 17.60
CA GLU A 882 -17.12 16.27 18.71
C GLU A 882 -17.31 14.79 19.08
N GLY A 883 -16.22 14.09 19.41
CA GLY A 883 -16.27 12.66 19.77
C GLY A 883 -16.55 11.69 18.60
N GLY A 884 -16.32 10.39 18.84
CA GLY A 884 -16.49 9.32 17.85
C GLY A 884 -15.16 8.78 17.27
N ALA A 885 -15.09 7.47 17.06
CA ALA A 885 -13.90 6.80 16.51
C ALA A 885 -13.67 7.14 15.03
N HIS A 886 -14.74 7.40 14.28
CA HIS A 886 -14.69 7.60 12.82
C HIS A 886 -14.75 9.06 12.39
N GLU A 887 -14.16 9.34 11.24
CA GLU A 887 -14.27 10.62 10.52
C GLU A 887 -15.33 10.55 9.42
N GLY A 888 -15.70 11.71 8.88
CA GLY A 888 -16.41 11.81 7.62
C GLY A 888 -15.58 11.27 6.46
N ILE A 889 -16.27 10.85 5.40
CA ILE A 889 -15.70 10.38 4.15
C ILE A 889 -15.08 11.57 3.41
N ARG A 890 -13.75 11.59 3.35
CA ARG A 890 -12.95 12.64 2.74
C ARG A 890 -11.73 12.06 2.01
N PRO A 891 -11.09 12.82 1.10
CA PRO A 891 -9.79 12.48 0.57
C PRO A 891 -8.73 12.37 1.68
N THR A 892 -7.80 11.43 1.52
CA THR A 892 -6.62 11.27 2.39
C THR A 892 -5.46 12.16 1.98
N LYS A 893 -5.44 12.60 0.72
CA LYS A 893 -4.38 13.41 0.11
C LYS A 893 -4.97 14.64 -0.59
N PRO A 894 -4.23 15.76 -0.67
CA PRO A 894 -4.65 17.02 -1.29
C PRO A 894 -4.59 16.97 -2.83
N ILE A 895 -5.22 15.95 -3.42
CA ILE A 895 -5.12 15.61 -4.84
C ILE A 895 -6.50 15.71 -5.48
N SER A 896 -6.67 16.63 -6.42
CA SER A 896 -7.89 16.72 -7.23
C SER A 896 -8.08 15.51 -8.15
N ARG A 897 -9.24 15.38 -8.80
CA ARG A 897 -9.49 14.31 -9.77
C ARG A 897 -8.51 14.38 -10.96
N GLU A 898 -8.21 15.58 -11.41
CA GLU A 898 -7.35 15.88 -12.54
C GLU A 898 -5.91 15.46 -12.22
N GLU A 899 -5.40 15.86 -11.06
CA GLU A 899 -4.07 15.48 -10.57
C GLU A 899 -3.96 13.98 -10.31
N LEU A 900 -4.97 13.36 -9.69
CA LEU A 900 -5.01 11.92 -9.49
C LEU A 900 -4.88 11.20 -10.84
N THR A 901 -5.59 11.68 -11.86
CA THR A 901 -5.50 11.12 -13.21
C THR A 901 -4.10 11.28 -13.82
N ALA A 902 -3.45 12.43 -13.61
CA ALA A 902 -2.09 12.70 -14.08
C ALA A 902 -1.06 11.82 -13.38
N TYR A 903 -1.05 11.80 -12.05
CA TYR A 903 -0.10 11.05 -11.22
C TYR A 903 -0.16 9.54 -11.43
N VAL A 904 -1.34 9.00 -11.71
CA VAL A 904 -1.48 7.57 -12.06
C VAL A 904 -0.81 7.27 -13.40
N ARG A 905 -0.93 8.18 -14.38
CA ARG A 905 -0.32 8.02 -15.72
C ARG A 905 1.19 8.23 -15.71
N GLU A 906 1.68 9.16 -14.91
CA GLU A 906 3.11 9.36 -14.66
C GLU A 906 3.72 8.18 -13.86
N GLY A 907 2.89 7.28 -13.33
CA GLY A 907 3.32 6.16 -12.50
C GLY A 907 3.83 6.60 -11.12
N ILE A 908 3.46 7.82 -10.67
CA ILE A 908 3.70 8.35 -9.33
C ILE A 908 2.85 7.57 -8.32
N LEU A 909 1.56 7.39 -8.62
CA LEU A 909 0.64 6.58 -7.82
C LEU A 909 0.47 5.18 -8.45
N PRO A 910 1.01 4.12 -7.82
CA PRO A 910 0.99 2.76 -8.38
C PRO A 910 -0.34 2.03 -8.17
N VAL A 911 -1.47 2.74 -8.32
CA VAL A 911 -2.83 2.18 -8.21
C VAL A 911 -3.21 1.31 -9.43
N GLY A 912 -2.46 1.43 -10.53
CA GLY A 912 -2.62 0.62 -11.75
C GLY A 912 -3.96 0.86 -12.47
N ASP A 913 -4.39 -0.09 -13.30
CA ASP A 913 -5.66 -0.05 -14.07
C ASP A 913 -6.93 -0.18 -13.21
N ARG A 914 -6.80 -0.09 -11.88
CA ARG A 914 -7.91 -0.31 -10.93
C ARG A 914 -8.85 0.88 -10.86
N LEU A 915 -8.34 2.09 -11.09
CA LEU A 915 -9.17 3.30 -11.10
C LEU A 915 -9.88 3.44 -12.45
N ARG A 916 -11.17 3.11 -12.45
CA ARG A 916 -12.07 3.29 -13.59
C ARG A 916 -12.72 4.67 -13.55
N ARG A 917 -13.45 5.01 -14.62
CA ARG A 917 -14.18 6.28 -14.73
C ARG A 917 -15.13 6.51 -13.55
N GLU A 918 -15.81 5.47 -13.09
CA GLU A 918 -16.74 5.55 -11.97
C GLU A 918 -16.03 5.83 -10.63
N HIS A 919 -14.84 5.26 -10.41
CA HIS A 919 -14.00 5.57 -9.25
C HIS A 919 -13.61 7.04 -9.23
N LEU A 920 -13.15 7.58 -10.36
CA LEU A 920 -12.80 8.99 -10.48
C LEU A 920 -14.02 9.91 -10.28
N ALA A 921 -15.21 9.48 -10.71
CA ALA A 921 -16.44 10.24 -10.54
C ALA A 921 -16.88 10.29 -9.06
N LEU A 922 -16.88 9.15 -8.37
CA LEU A 922 -17.21 9.11 -6.93
C LEU A 922 -16.16 9.84 -6.10
N TYR A 923 -14.87 9.63 -6.39
CA TYR A 923 -13.77 10.35 -5.75
C TYR A 923 -13.93 11.87 -5.91
N HIS A 924 -14.24 12.34 -7.12
CA HIS A 924 -14.48 13.76 -7.37
C HIS A 924 -15.67 14.29 -6.55
N LEU A 925 -16.77 13.55 -6.48
CA LEU A 925 -17.93 13.94 -5.67
C LEU A 925 -17.54 14.08 -4.18
N ILE A 926 -16.77 13.13 -3.64
CA ILE A 926 -16.25 13.15 -2.26
C ILE A 926 -15.31 14.34 -2.06
N PHE A 927 -14.34 14.52 -2.95
CA PHE A 927 -13.38 15.63 -2.91
C PHE A 927 -14.09 16.98 -2.92
N SER A 928 -14.99 17.21 -3.89
CA SER A 928 -15.77 18.44 -4.01
C SER A 928 -16.61 18.73 -2.77
N ARG A 929 -17.27 17.70 -2.20
CA ARG A 929 -18.07 17.86 -0.98
C ARG A 929 -17.19 18.22 0.22
N PHE A 930 -16.04 17.57 0.37
CA PHE A 930 -15.13 17.83 1.48
C PHE A 930 -14.52 19.23 1.40
N MET A 931 -14.05 19.66 0.22
CA MET A 931 -13.52 21.01 0.04
C MET A 931 -14.59 22.07 0.29
N ALA A 932 -15.82 21.87 -0.22
CA ALA A 932 -16.95 22.74 0.09
C ALA A 932 -17.20 22.86 1.61
N SER A 933 -17.13 21.76 2.36
CA SER A 933 -17.32 21.76 3.82
C SER A 933 -16.31 22.62 4.60
N GLN A 934 -15.15 22.90 4.00
CA GLN A 934 -14.05 23.69 4.57
C GLN A 934 -13.85 25.02 3.84
N ALA A 935 -14.73 25.40 2.91
CA ALA A 935 -14.69 26.67 2.18
C ALA A 935 -15.59 27.74 2.83
N PRO A 936 -15.52 29.02 2.45
CA PRO A 936 -16.34 30.07 3.06
C PRO A 936 -17.84 29.85 2.80
N THR A 937 -18.67 30.39 3.70
CA THR A 937 -20.13 30.41 3.55
C THR A 937 -20.50 31.11 2.24
N ALA A 938 -21.50 30.58 1.53
CA ALA A 938 -21.98 31.21 0.30
C ALA A 938 -23.00 32.29 0.65
N ARG A 939 -23.00 33.41 -0.07
CA ARG A 939 -24.02 34.46 0.03
C ARG A 939 -24.80 34.49 -1.27
N VAL A 940 -26.10 34.22 -1.18
CA VAL A 940 -26.97 34.01 -2.34
C VAL A 940 -28.11 35.01 -2.28
N GLU A 941 -28.35 35.70 -3.39
CA GLU A 941 -29.52 36.55 -3.54
C GLU A 941 -30.77 35.68 -3.62
N VAL A 942 -31.75 35.98 -2.76
CA VAL A 942 -33.05 35.33 -2.69
C VAL A 942 -34.11 36.37 -2.99
N LYS A 943 -34.85 36.14 -4.07
CA LYS A 943 -35.96 36.97 -4.50
C LYS A 943 -37.28 36.23 -4.30
N GLU A 944 -38.24 36.91 -3.69
CA GLU A 944 -39.62 36.43 -3.60
C GLU A 944 -40.46 37.14 -4.65
N TYR A 945 -41.19 36.33 -5.43
CA TYR A 945 -42.08 36.79 -6.47
C TYR A 945 -43.52 36.44 -6.11
N GLU A 946 -44.43 37.39 -6.28
CA GLU A 946 -45.87 37.18 -6.27
C GLU A 946 -46.35 37.06 -7.72
N LEU A 947 -47.00 35.94 -8.04
CA LEU A 947 -47.64 35.69 -9.32
C LEU A 947 -49.15 35.81 -9.14
N SER A 948 -49.73 36.85 -9.74
CA SER A 948 -51.18 37.06 -9.76
C SER A 948 -51.77 36.47 -11.03
N ILE A 949 -52.63 35.45 -10.90
CA ILE A 949 -53.34 34.78 -11.99
C ILE A 949 -54.84 34.86 -11.69
N GLY A 950 -55.55 35.78 -12.35
CA GLY A 950 -56.93 36.12 -11.98
C GLY A 950 -56.98 36.69 -10.55
N GLU A 951 -57.79 36.09 -9.69
CA GLU A 951 -57.91 36.48 -8.26
C GLU A 951 -56.93 35.76 -7.33
N ARG A 952 -56.17 34.77 -7.84
CA ARG A 952 -55.24 33.97 -7.03
C ARG A 952 -53.86 34.61 -7.03
N ARG A 953 -53.19 34.53 -5.88
CA ARG A 953 -51.83 35.01 -5.67
C ARG A 953 -50.97 33.85 -5.21
N LEU A 954 -49.92 33.55 -5.95
CA LEU A 954 -48.99 32.49 -5.63
C LEU A 954 -47.61 33.09 -5.34
N THR A 955 -46.92 32.55 -4.34
CA THR A 955 -45.55 32.96 -4.03
C THR A 955 -44.56 31.97 -4.62
N LEU A 956 -43.51 32.50 -5.24
CA LEU A 956 -42.37 31.73 -5.73
C LEU A 956 -41.08 32.39 -5.22
N THR A 957 -40.34 31.66 -4.40
CA THR A 957 -39.01 32.06 -3.95
C THR A 957 -37.96 31.50 -4.91
N ARG A 958 -37.03 32.35 -5.36
CA ARG A 958 -35.89 31.95 -6.20
C ARG A 958 -34.57 32.41 -5.59
N ARG A 959 -33.58 31.55 -5.69
CA ARG A 959 -32.18 31.87 -5.46
C ARG A 959 -31.58 32.30 -6.79
N THR A 960 -31.37 33.59 -6.98
CA THR A 960 -31.17 34.22 -8.30
C THR A 960 -29.72 34.35 -8.71
N GLU A 961 -28.86 34.67 -7.76
CA GLU A 961 -27.44 34.86 -8.00
C GLU A 961 -26.62 34.46 -6.76
N ALA A 962 -25.45 33.88 -6.99
CA ALA A 962 -24.48 33.65 -5.92
C ALA A 962 -23.55 34.87 -5.80
N VAL A 963 -24.01 35.91 -5.08
CA VAL A 963 -23.30 37.18 -4.86
C VAL A 963 -21.87 36.95 -4.39
N GLU A 964 -21.71 36.06 -3.41
CA GLU A 964 -20.42 35.48 -3.06
C GLU A 964 -20.57 33.96 -3.10
N PRO A 965 -20.03 33.27 -4.11
CA PRO A 965 -20.33 31.85 -4.31
C PRO A 965 -19.77 30.94 -3.20
N GLY A 966 -18.72 31.36 -2.46
CA GLY A 966 -18.13 30.57 -1.38
C GLY A 966 -17.93 29.10 -1.77
N TRP A 967 -18.44 28.19 -0.94
CA TRP A 967 -18.40 26.74 -1.17
C TRP A 967 -19.09 26.24 -2.46
N LEU A 968 -19.98 27.03 -3.08
CA LEU A 968 -20.66 26.65 -4.34
C LEU A 968 -19.67 26.52 -5.51
N ARG A 969 -18.51 27.18 -5.46
CA ARG A 969 -17.42 26.98 -6.43
C ARG A 969 -16.93 25.54 -6.45
N TRP A 970 -16.93 24.89 -5.29
CA TRP A 970 -16.41 23.53 -5.10
C TRP A 970 -17.49 22.46 -5.26
N TYR A 971 -18.73 22.75 -4.86
CA TYR A 971 -19.83 21.81 -4.89
C TYR A 971 -21.13 22.41 -5.47
N PRO A 972 -21.18 22.64 -6.80
CA PRO A 972 -22.33 23.29 -7.46
C PRO A 972 -23.61 22.43 -7.44
N TYR A 973 -23.50 21.15 -7.05
CA TYR A 973 -24.65 20.24 -6.95
C TYR A 973 -25.50 20.48 -5.69
N GLY A 974 -24.97 21.22 -4.71
CA GLY A 974 -25.59 21.38 -3.39
C GLY A 974 -26.72 22.40 -3.36
N LEU A 975 -26.70 23.37 -4.26
CA LEU A 975 -27.71 24.42 -4.33
C LEU A 975 -28.01 24.74 -5.80
N ARG A 976 -29.29 24.85 -6.13
CA ARG A 976 -29.73 25.28 -7.46
C ARG A 976 -29.86 26.80 -7.47
N ILE A 977 -29.12 27.45 -8.35
CA ILE A 977 -29.29 28.87 -8.69
C ILE A 977 -30.12 28.94 -9.97
N GLU A 978 -31.14 29.79 -9.99
CA GLU A 978 -32.08 29.96 -11.10
C GLU A 978 -32.18 31.44 -11.44
N GLY A 979 -32.10 31.83 -12.71
CA GLY A 979 -32.18 33.25 -13.08
C GLY A 979 -33.43 33.99 -12.56
N PRO A 980 -33.36 35.32 -12.39
CA PRO A 980 -34.49 36.13 -11.94
C PRO A 980 -35.66 36.00 -12.92
N LEU A 981 -36.88 36.20 -12.41
CA LEU A 981 -38.07 36.27 -13.25
C LEU A 981 -38.22 37.66 -13.86
N PRO A 982 -38.67 37.75 -15.13
CA PRO A 982 -39.12 39.02 -15.68
C PRO A 982 -40.35 39.51 -14.91
N THR A 983 -40.31 40.75 -14.43
CA THR A 983 -41.46 41.41 -13.77
C THR A 983 -42.37 42.05 -14.82
N GLY A 984 -43.69 41.99 -14.59
CA GLY A 984 -44.70 42.54 -15.51
C GLY A 984 -45.71 41.49 -15.94
N GLU A 985 -46.43 41.77 -17.04
CA GLU A 985 -47.35 40.80 -17.65
C GLU A 985 -46.55 39.73 -18.40
N ALA A 986 -46.73 38.47 -17.98
CA ALA A 986 -46.15 37.31 -18.64
C ALA A 986 -47.27 36.37 -19.09
N GLU A 987 -47.13 35.82 -20.30
CA GLU A 987 -47.97 34.71 -20.73
C GLU A 987 -47.53 33.43 -19.98
N VAL A 988 -48.47 32.77 -19.32
CA VAL A 988 -48.24 31.50 -18.62
C VAL A 988 -49.19 30.44 -19.12
N ARG A 989 -48.69 29.21 -19.23
CA ARG A 989 -49.50 28.02 -19.50
C ARG A 989 -49.78 27.30 -18.19
N VAL A 990 -51.05 27.22 -17.83
CA VAL A 990 -51.53 26.45 -16.68
C VAL A 990 -52.02 25.10 -17.17
N ALA A 991 -51.38 24.03 -16.69
CA ALA A 991 -51.79 22.66 -16.95
C ALA A 991 -52.20 21.97 -15.66
N VAL A 992 -53.39 21.34 -15.65
CA VAL A 992 -53.77 20.44 -14.57
C VAL A 992 -53.13 19.08 -14.82
N ARG A 993 -52.42 18.57 -13.83
CA ARG A 993 -51.91 17.20 -13.82
C ARG A 993 -52.46 16.43 -12.62
N LYS A 994 -52.76 15.15 -12.86
CA LYS A 994 -53.02 14.19 -11.78
C LYS A 994 -51.68 13.58 -11.35
N VAL A 995 -51.11 14.09 -10.28
CA VAL A 995 -49.84 13.58 -9.72
C VAL A 995 -50.10 12.60 -8.57
N PRO A 996 -49.16 11.69 -8.30
CA PRO A 996 -49.05 10.99 -7.03
C PRO A 996 -49.33 11.89 -5.83
N GLU A 997 -50.15 11.42 -4.88
CA GLU A 997 -50.45 12.09 -3.61
C GLU A 997 -49.20 12.33 -2.76
#